data_AF-A0AAE4A2G8-F1
#
_entry.id   AF-A0AAE4A2G8-F1
#
_cell.length_a   1.000
_cell.length_b   1.000
_cell.length_c   1.000
_cell.angle_alpha   90.00
_cell.angle_beta   90.00
_cell.angle_gamma   90.00
#
_symmetry.space_group_name_H-M   'P 1'
#
loop_
_entity.id
_entity.type
_entity.pdbx_description
1 polymer ?
#
loop_
_entity_poly.entity_id
_entity_poly.type
_entity_poly.pdbx_seq_one_letter_code
_entity_poly.pdbx_strand_id
1 'polypeptide(L)'
;MRRILLGLAVGAAVACALPATSSALDVDVTAAPYSAVGDGVTNDRGAIQRAIDAVNAAGGGKVTLPASRTFLTGNLRLKSNVELTIARGATLKQSQTVAHYDYTPLKGMIIDTTIPWNFTFYRNNPLVYAAYASNVKVTGGGTIQMTHLPDVADTVLNDAIGLFQVSGFELSGLHVIGGGVPYVGIYFSDNGAMRDMTLNEPYKDPVSGLELISSQHVIVENNVMRNPDGSPGATDDGIALGTIHNDPRSTGWWRSDVSEPLSDVIVRNNVVEAECCSALAFIPWASQTADKRDGEMRDIRIENNVLNAPSAWDSVKCWCDNPWNGPGGASYSAYESDQAQMTNIRFSGNSFGGGTSQFIRARIAGVRGVSFHPGNPYVQNPGFETTGTSSWTTTGTASQVGATDGLSVGQSGRFYGYIQDFGSGYTALGQGVGLQARTTYRYRARVQTSGANVRLYAHNQCTNETVGVTHASSTSWRIYDLTFTTTSACSNYEIGIDSSGLTGSGWARIDDVELHGPRIDDSDPRIAYAGNWLRFPDPSDFFGTHSSEQTANATANVTFFGTRAIWRGLKGPNMGYADVWLDGVFRGTVDLYTPGYGIDSSLWDTGTLASGWHVLGIRVQGAHNPLSAGNYVSIDSVAVSGY
;
A
#
# COMPACT_ATOMS: atom_id res chain seq x y z
N MET A 1 -20.45 -9.68 45.56
CA MET A 1 -21.53 -9.45 46.55
C MET A 1 -22.71 -8.79 45.84
N ARG A 2 -23.89 -9.43 45.87
CA ARG A 2 -25.17 -8.88 45.41
C ARG A 2 -25.57 -7.65 46.23
N ARG A 3 -26.12 -6.61 45.62
CA ARG A 3 -27.15 -5.76 46.24
C ARG A 3 -28.21 -5.34 45.21
N ILE A 4 -29.41 -5.87 45.45
CA ILE A 4 -30.69 -5.41 44.92
C ILE A 4 -31.22 -4.35 45.90
N LEU A 5 -31.82 -3.28 45.41
CA LEU A 5 -32.79 -2.48 46.17
C LEU A 5 -33.84 -1.87 45.22
N LEU A 6 -35.09 -2.17 45.53
CA LEU A 6 -36.33 -1.74 44.88
C LEU A 6 -36.67 -0.29 45.22
N GLY A 7 -37.12 0.45 44.20
CA GLY A 7 -38.44 1.09 44.15
C GLY A 7 -38.70 2.39 44.90
N LEU A 8 -39.00 3.46 44.15
CA LEU A 8 -40.17 4.32 44.39
C LEU A 8 -40.45 5.20 43.15
N ALA A 9 -41.62 4.99 42.55
CA ALA A 9 -42.15 5.77 41.45
C ALA A 9 -42.93 6.97 42.01
N VAL A 10 -42.58 8.19 41.56
CA VAL A 10 -43.44 9.37 41.64
C VAL A 10 -43.52 9.94 40.23
N GLY A 11 -44.74 9.90 39.67
CA GLY A 11 -45.05 10.38 38.34
C GLY A 11 -44.98 11.90 38.28
N ALA A 12 -43.98 12.43 37.58
CA ALA A 12 -44.07 13.71 36.92
C ALA A 12 -44.44 13.43 35.46
N ALA A 13 -45.64 13.85 35.06
CA ALA A 13 -46.03 13.89 33.66
C ALA A 13 -45.19 14.98 32.97
N VAL A 14 -43.95 14.62 32.60
CA VAL A 14 -43.26 15.31 31.52
C VAL A 14 -44.00 14.90 30.27
N ALA A 15 -44.76 15.83 29.69
CA ALA A 15 -45.17 15.71 28.31
C ALA A 15 -43.87 15.60 27.49
N CYS A 16 -43.45 14.37 27.20
CA CYS A 16 -42.56 14.10 26.09
C CYS A 16 -43.33 14.61 24.87
N ALA A 17 -43.04 15.85 24.45
CA ALA A 17 -43.23 16.21 23.07
C ALA A 17 -42.45 15.14 22.29
N LEU A 18 -43.18 14.25 21.62
CA LEU A 18 -42.60 13.40 20.59
C LEU A 18 -41.78 14.35 19.70
N PRO A 19 -40.49 14.08 19.42
CA PRO A 19 -39.77 14.90 18.47
C PRO A 19 -40.63 14.96 17.21
N ALA A 20 -40.97 16.18 16.79
CA ALA A 20 -41.69 16.38 15.54
C ALA A 20 -40.96 15.54 14.49
N THR A 21 -41.67 14.61 13.87
CA THR A 21 -41.14 13.81 12.77
C THR A 21 -40.66 14.79 11.72
N SER A 22 -39.34 15.00 11.64
CA SER A 22 -38.74 15.85 10.61
C SER A 22 -39.00 15.16 9.28
N SER A 23 -39.97 15.65 8.52
CA SER A 23 -40.23 15.13 7.18
C SER A 23 -39.08 15.57 6.28
N ALA A 24 -38.49 14.64 5.54
CA ALA A 24 -37.53 14.97 4.49
C ALA A 24 -38.13 16.05 3.56
N LEU A 25 -37.37 17.12 3.31
CA LEU A 25 -37.77 18.23 2.47
C LEU A 25 -37.10 18.10 1.10
N ASP A 26 -37.91 18.01 0.05
CA ASP A 26 -37.43 18.00 -1.33
C ASP A 26 -37.75 19.34 -2.00
N VAL A 27 -36.73 19.94 -2.61
CA VAL A 27 -36.82 21.28 -3.21
C VAL A 27 -36.27 21.30 -4.63
N ASP A 28 -36.96 22.01 -5.51
CA ASP A 28 -36.42 22.48 -6.80
C ASP A 28 -35.86 23.89 -6.58
N VAL A 29 -34.58 24.10 -6.90
CA VAL A 29 -33.93 25.40 -6.66
C VAL A 29 -34.53 26.55 -7.47
N THR A 30 -35.25 26.26 -8.55
CA THR A 30 -35.89 27.26 -9.42
C THR A 30 -37.26 27.68 -8.91
N ALA A 31 -37.86 26.90 -8.00
CA ALA A 31 -39.10 27.24 -7.34
C ALA A 31 -38.87 28.28 -6.24
N ALA A 32 -39.93 29.06 -5.94
CA ALA A 32 -39.93 29.92 -4.77
C ALA A 32 -39.78 29.06 -3.48
N PRO A 33 -39.04 29.53 -2.47
CA PRO A 33 -38.44 30.86 -2.32
C PRO A 33 -37.00 30.98 -2.83
N TYR A 34 -36.43 29.94 -3.46
CA TYR A 34 -35.02 29.92 -3.83
C TYR A 34 -34.76 30.67 -5.14
N SER A 35 -35.62 30.44 -6.14
CA SER A 35 -35.68 31.18 -7.41
C SER A 35 -34.33 31.27 -8.14
N ALA A 36 -33.54 30.20 -8.13
CA ALA A 36 -32.36 30.08 -8.99
C ALA A 36 -32.76 30.21 -10.46
N VAL A 37 -31.98 30.96 -11.23
CA VAL A 37 -32.31 31.32 -12.61
C VAL A 37 -31.96 30.18 -13.55
N GLY A 38 -30.75 29.62 -13.44
CA GLY A 38 -30.30 28.50 -14.27
C GLY A 38 -30.06 28.88 -15.74
N ASP A 39 -29.63 30.11 -16.01
CA ASP A 39 -29.34 30.66 -17.34
C ASP A 39 -27.85 30.56 -17.75
N GLY A 40 -26.99 30.07 -16.86
CA GLY A 40 -25.54 29.92 -17.05
C GLY A 40 -24.74 31.22 -16.91
N VAL A 41 -25.38 32.33 -16.52
CA VAL A 41 -24.78 33.67 -16.40
C VAL A 41 -25.03 34.27 -15.02
N THR A 42 -26.24 34.12 -14.48
CA THR A 42 -26.62 34.57 -13.14
C THR A 42 -25.90 33.73 -12.08
N ASN A 43 -25.34 34.39 -11.06
CA ASN A 43 -24.75 33.68 -9.92
C ASN A 43 -25.85 33.05 -9.06
N ASP A 44 -26.08 31.75 -9.26
CA ASP A 44 -27.11 30.97 -8.57
C ASP A 44 -26.66 30.43 -7.21
N ARG A 45 -25.40 30.66 -6.80
CA ARG A 45 -24.83 30.13 -5.55
C ARG A 45 -25.72 30.40 -4.35
N GLY A 46 -26.14 31.66 -4.18
CA GLY A 46 -26.94 32.08 -3.03
C GLY A 46 -28.31 31.39 -2.98
N ALA A 47 -28.93 31.14 -4.12
CA ALA A 47 -30.22 30.44 -4.20
C ALA A 47 -30.06 28.96 -3.85
N ILE A 48 -29.05 28.30 -4.42
CA ILE A 48 -28.78 26.87 -4.20
C ILE A 48 -28.34 26.62 -2.75
N GLN A 49 -27.48 27.47 -2.18
CA GLN A 49 -27.05 27.33 -0.79
C GLN A 49 -28.21 27.49 0.20
N ARG A 50 -29.15 28.42 -0.04
CA ARG A 50 -30.37 28.54 0.79
C ARG A 50 -31.23 27.29 0.72
N ALA A 51 -31.32 26.64 -0.45
CA ALA A 51 -32.03 25.38 -0.61
C ALA A 51 -31.38 24.25 0.20
N ILE A 52 -30.06 24.11 0.12
CA ILE A 52 -29.28 23.17 0.95
C ILE A 52 -29.50 23.42 2.44
N ASP A 53 -29.44 24.68 2.87
CA ASP A 53 -29.60 25.05 4.27
C ASP A 53 -31.01 24.72 4.78
N ALA A 54 -32.05 24.98 3.99
CA ALA A 54 -33.43 24.68 4.34
C ALA A 54 -33.70 23.18 4.42
N VAL A 55 -33.18 22.40 3.47
CA VAL A 55 -33.31 20.93 3.47
C VAL A 55 -32.62 20.34 4.69
N ASN A 56 -31.40 20.77 5.00
CA ASN A 56 -30.71 20.33 6.22
C ASN A 56 -31.48 20.72 7.50
N ALA A 57 -31.97 21.96 7.58
CA ALA A 57 -32.75 22.44 8.73
C ALA A 57 -34.07 21.67 8.91
N ALA A 58 -34.64 21.12 7.82
CA ALA A 58 -35.80 20.25 7.85
C ALA A 58 -35.49 18.80 8.24
N GLY A 59 -34.24 18.48 8.56
CA GLY A 59 -33.78 17.13 8.95
C GLY A 59 -33.19 16.31 7.81
N GLY A 60 -33.19 16.83 6.58
CA GLY A 60 -32.64 16.19 5.39
C GLY A 60 -33.60 16.18 4.21
N GLY A 61 -33.18 15.58 3.10
CA GLY A 61 -33.95 15.49 1.85
C GLY A 61 -33.14 15.93 0.64
N LYS A 62 -33.84 16.28 -0.44
CA LYS A 62 -33.25 16.49 -1.76
C LYS A 62 -33.27 17.95 -2.22
N VAL A 63 -32.14 18.44 -2.71
CA VAL A 63 -32.01 19.69 -3.46
C VAL A 63 -31.83 19.35 -4.93
N THR A 64 -32.80 19.69 -5.78
CA THR A 64 -32.77 19.36 -7.20
C THR A 64 -32.41 20.57 -8.05
N LEU A 65 -31.38 20.42 -8.89
CA LEU A 65 -31.12 21.26 -10.05
C LEU A 65 -31.88 20.66 -11.25
N PRO A 66 -32.99 21.25 -11.71
CA PRO A 66 -33.81 20.67 -12.77
C PRO A 66 -33.10 20.68 -14.13
N ALA A 67 -33.48 19.73 -14.98
CA ALA A 67 -32.93 19.52 -16.32
C ALA A 67 -33.07 20.76 -17.23
N SER A 68 -32.29 20.76 -18.31
CA SER A 68 -32.31 21.78 -19.37
C SER A 68 -31.94 23.19 -18.87
N ARG A 69 -31.11 23.28 -17.83
CA ARG A 69 -30.64 24.53 -17.23
C ARG A 69 -29.16 24.45 -16.89
N THR A 70 -28.51 25.61 -16.85
CA THR A 70 -27.12 25.75 -16.44
C THR A 70 -27.05 26.69 -15.24
N PHE A 71 -26.55 26.21 -14.12
CA PHE A 71 -26.45 26.99 -12.88
C PHE A 71 -25.00 27.45 -12.70
N LEU A 72 -24.73 28.74 -12.89
CA LEU A 72 -23.40 29.30 -12.64
C LEU A 72 -23.24 29.53 -11.13
N THR A 73 -22.20 28.97 -10.53
CA THR A 73 -22.00 29.06 -9.07
C THR A 73 -20.53 29.18 -8.69
N GLY A 74 -20.26 29.85 -7.56
CA GLY A 74 -19.07 29.57 -6.76
C GLY A 74 -19.26 28.30 -5.91
N ASN A 75 -18.48 28.15 -4.84
CA ASN A 75 -18.55 26.98 -3.97
C ASN A 75 -19.91 26.79 -3.27
N LEU A 76 -20.33 25.53 -3.11
CA LEU A 76 -21.52 25.10 -2.37
C LEU A 76 -21.11 24.17 -1.24
N ARG A 77 -21.56 24.46 -0.02
CA ARG A 77 -21.33 23.60 1.15
C ARG A 77 -22.55 22.73 1.41
N LEU A 78 -22.41 21.42 1.19
CA LEU A 78 -23.38 20.42 1.62
C LEU A 78 -23.33 20.22 3.14
N LYS A 79 -24.45 19.76 3.69
CA LYS A 79 -24.63 19.47 5.12
C LYS A 79 -25.21 18.09 5.30
N SER A 80 -25.24 17.61 6.54
CA SER A 80 -25.74 16.26 6.84
C SER A 80 -27.16 16.03 6.32
N ASN A 81 -27.42 14.81 5.86
CA ASN A 81 -28.70 14.33 5.36
C ASN A 81 -29.21 15.05 4.09
N VAL A 82 -28.33 15.76 3.37
CA VAL A 82 -28.69 16.45 2.11
C VAL A 82 -28.21 15.65 0.90
N GLU A 83 -29.11 15.44 -0.05
CA GLU A 83 -28.79 15.00 -1.41
C GLU A 83 -28.87 16.20 -2.36
N LEU A 84 -27.77 16.54 -3.04
CA LEU A 84 -27.78 17.45 -4.19
C LEU A 84 -27.94 16.64 -5.48
N THR A 85 -29.08 16.77 -6.13
CA THR A 85 -29.35 16.08 -7.39
C THR A 85 -29.23 17.03 -8.57
N ILE A 86 -28.24 16.77 -9.41
CA ILE A 86 -28.05 17.43 -10.69
C ILE A 86 -28.77 16.57 -11.73
N ALA A 87 -30.01 16.96 -12.09
CA ALA A 87 -30.81 16.16 -13.00
C ALA A 87 -30.11 16.00 -14.36
N ARG A 88 -30.30 14.86 -15.03
CA ARG A 88 -29.81 14.63 -16.39
C ARG A 88 -30.21 15.80 -17.31
N GLY A 89 -29.22 16.40 -17.98
CA GLY A 89 -29.39 17.57 -18.83
C GLY A 89 -29.34 18.91 -18.09
N ALA A 90 -29.14 18.93 -16.77
CA ALA A 90 -28.72 20.10 -16.02
C ALA A 90 -27.18 20.17 -15.94
N THR A 91 -26.65 21.39 -15.90
CA THR A 91 -25.23 21.66 -15.73
C THR A 91 -25.00 22.54 -14.51
N LEU A 92 -24.17 22.10 -13.56
CA LEU A 92 -23.61 22.95 -12.53
C LEU A 92 -22.26 23.48 -13.03
N LYS A 93 -22.17 24.78 -13.30
CA LYS A 93 -21.01 25.40 -13.95
C LYS A 93 -20.19 26.21 -12.95
N GLN A 94 -18.91 25.93 -12.86
CA GLN A 94 -17.96 26.68 -12.04
C GLN A 94 -17.81 28.13 -12.51
N SER A 95 -17.94 29.07 -11.58
CA SER A 95 -17.65 30.48 -11.80
C SER A 95 -16.17 30.80 -11.67
N GLN A 96 -15.65 31.66 -12.55
CA GLN A 96 -14.31 32.24 -12.46
C GLN A 96 -14.30 33.65 -11.82
N THR A 97 -15.46 34.15 -11.42
CA THR A 97 -15.60 35.41 -10.68
C THR A 97 -15.43 35.16 -9.18
N VAL A 98 -14.36 35.70 -8.58
CA VAL A 98 -14.01 35.57 -7.15
C VAL A 98 -15.18 35.93 -6.23
N ALA A 99 -15.92 37.00 -6.53
CA ALA A 99 -17.07 37.45 -5.73
C ALA A 99 -18.26 36.47 -5.73
N HIS A 100 -18.26 35.43 -6.56
CA HIS A 100 -19.31 34.42 -6.55
C HIS A 100 -19.13 33.36 -5.47
N TYR A 101 -17.99 33.30 -4.78
CA TYR A 101 -17.68 32.36 -3.70
C TYR A 101 -18.02 32.97 -2.32
N ASP A 102 -18.22 32.16 -1.27
CA ASP A 102 -18.36 32.70 0.13
C ASP A 102 -17.03 33.08 0.79
N TYR A 103 -15.93 32.77 0.13
CA TYR A 103 -14.59 33.11 0.54
C TYR A 103 -13.85 33.70 -0.66
N THR A 104 -12.65 34.22 -0.45
CA THR A 104 -11.79 34.70 -1.54
C THR A 104 -10.93 33.54 -2.05
N PRO A 105 -11.25 32.89 -3.18
CA PRO A 105 -10.39 31.88 -3.76
C PRO A 105 -9.06 32.45 -4.27
N LEU A 106 -8.05 31.59 -4.26
CA LEU A 106 -6.78 31.80 -4.95
C LEU A 106 -6.93 31.49 -6.44
N LYS A 107 -6.12 32.17 -7.26
CA LYS A 107 -5.97 31.92 -8.69
C LYS A 107 -4.59 31.33 -8.99
N GLY A 108 -4.45 30.67 -10.13
CA GLY A 108 -3.22 30.03 -10.54
C GLY A 108 -3.11 28.61 -10.00
N MET A 109 -2.04 27.93 -10.41
CA MET A 109 -1.79 26.54 -10.08
C MET A 109 -1.00 26.38 -8.78
N ILE A 110 0.17 27.01 -8.67
CA ILE A 110 1.12 26.83 -7.57
C ILE A 110 1.03 28.00 -6.59
N ILE A 111 0.90 27.71 -5.29
CA ILE A 111 0.87 28.75 -4.24
C ILE A 111 2.27 29.09 -3.74
N ASP A 112 3.06 28.06 -3.43
CA ASP A 112 4.34 28.18 -2.72
C ASP A 112 5.28 27.10 -3.23
N THR A 113 6.38 27.52 -3.83
CA THR A 113 7.39 26.63 -4.42
C THR A 113 8.34 26.01 -3.39
N THR A 114 8.26 26.42 -2.12
CA THR A 114 9.06 25.83 -1.03
C THR A 114 8.50 24.49 -0.54
N ILE A 115 7.21 24.24 -0.81
CA ILE A 115 6.54 22.98 -0.53
C ILE A 115 6.30 22.26 -1.88
N PRO A 116 6.91 21.07 -2.10
CA PRO A 116 6.67 20.30 -3.31
C PRO A 116 5.18 20.02 -3.52
N TRP A 117 4.73 20.15 -4.78
CA TRP A 117 3.35 19.85 -5.19
C TRP A 117 2.29 20.59 -4.37
N ASN A 118 2.54 21.84 -4.00
CA ASN A 118 1.59 22.68 -3.29
C ASN A 118 0.74 23.52 -4.25
N PHE A 119 -0.45 23.00 -4.54
CA PHE A 119 -1.41 23.59 -5.48
C PHE A 119 -2.53 24.37 -4.79
N THR A 120 -3.14 25.32 -5.51
CA THR A 120 -4.22 26.19 -5.00
C THR A 120 -5.45 25.43 -4.51
N PHE A 121 -5.78 24.27 -5.06
CA PHE A 121 -6.95 23.48 -4.66
C PHE A 121 -6.87 22.97 -3.21
N TYR A 122 -5.68 22.84 -2.63
CA TYR A 122 -5.55 22.52 -1.21
C TYR A 122 -6.06 23.65 -0.29
N ARG A 123 -6.16 24.88 -0.80
CA ARG A 123 -6.66 26.06 -0.07
C ARG A 123 -8.01 26.55 -0.57
N ASN A 124 -8.36 26.27 -1.82
CA ASN A 124 -9.66 26.57 -2.37
C ASN A 124 -10.67 25.49 -1.98
N ASN A 125 -11.83 25.88 -1.45
CA ASN A 125 -12.92 24.94 -1.23
C ASN A 125 -13.34 24.31 -2.59
N PRO A 126 -13.61 23.00 -2.63
CA PRO A 126 -14.19 22.35 -3.80
C PRO A 126 -15.49 23.03 -4.24
N LEU A 127 -15.85 22.88 -5.52
CA LEU A 127 -17.07 23.50 -6.05
C LEU A 127 -18.30 22.99 -5.30
N VAL A 128 -18.37 21.69 -5.04
CA VAL A 128 -19.32 21.08 -4.12
C VAL A 128 -18.53 20.40 -3.01
N TYR A 129 -18.67 20.86 -1.77
CA TYR A 129 -17.90 20.29 -0.66
C TYR A 129 -18.76 19.99 0.57
N ALA A 130 -18.31 19.03 1.38
CA ALA A 130 -18.84 18.80 2.71
C ALA A 130 -17.70 18.53 3.69
N ALA A 131 -17.84 19.03 4.91
CA ALA A 131 -16.89 18.77 5.97
C ALA A 131 -17.61 18.54 7.30
N TYR A 132 -17.18 17.51 8.06
CA TYR A 132 -17.76 17.11 9.34
C TYR A 132 -19.28 16.86 9.23
N ALA A 133 -19.67 16.00 8.30
CA ALA A 133 -21.08 15.77 7.94
C ALA A 133 -21.41 14.28 7.87
N SER A 134 -22.69 13.96 7.76
CA SER A 134 -23.13 12.57 7.58
C SER A 134 -24.26 12.43 6.58
N ASN A 135 -24.33 11.32 5.86
CA ASN A 135 -25.38 11.02 4.87
C ASN A 135 -25.48 12.11 3.78
N VAL A 136 -24.38 12.36 3.08
CA VAL A 136 -24.28 13.38 2.02
C VAL A 136 -24.32 12.72 0.65
N LYS A 137 -25.13 13.22 -0.29
CA LYS A 137 -25.18 12.67 -1.65
C LYS A 137 -25.06 13.73 -2.74
N VAL A 138 -24.43 13.35 -3.85
CA VAL A 138 -24.44 14.11 -5.12
C VAL A 138 -24.79 13.15 -6.25
N THR A 139 -25.94 13.36 -6.89
CA THR A 139 -26.55 12.36 -7.79
C THR A 139 -27.18 13.00 -9.03
N GLY A 140 -27.77 12.20 -9.93
CA GLY A 140 -28.87 12.67 -10.79
C GLY A 140 -28.67 12.59 -12.31
N GLY A 141 -27.49 12.22 -12.82
CA GLY A 141 -27.27 12.09 -14.26
C GLY A 141 -26.77 13.36 -14.96
N GLY A 142 -26.67 14.48 -14.25
CA GLY A 142 -26.28 15.77 -14.80
C GLY A 142 -24.77 16.01 -14.82
N THR A 143 -24.39 17.19 -15.32
CA THR A 143 -22.99 17.56 -15.55
C THR A 143 -22.49 18.54 -14.48
N ILE A 144 -21.31 18.30 -13.92
CA ILE A 144 -20.50 19.31 -13.25
C ILE A 144 -19.46 19.78 -14.27
N GLN A 145 -19.56 21.04 -14.68
CA GLN A 145 -18.66 21.66 -15.64
C GLN A 145 -17.69 22.57 -14.90
N MET A 146 -16.44 22.12 -14.81
CA MET A 146 -15.34 22.93 -14.33
C MET A 146 -14.87 23.86 -15.46
N THR A 147 -14.40 25.05 -15.10
CA THR A 147 -14.08 26.11 -16.08
C THR A 147 -12.61 26.46 -15.99
N HIS A 148 -11.83 26.15 -17.03
CA HIS A 148 -10.47 26.64 -17.19
C HIS A 148 -10.45 27.89 -18.09
N LEU A 149 -9.69 28.92 -17.70
CA LEU A 149 -9.43 30.08 -18.55
C LEU A 149 -8.18 29.83 -19.43
N PRO A 150 -8.01 30.55 -20.55
CA PRO A 150 -6.83 30.39 -21.40
C PRO A 150 -5.49 30.62 -20.68
N ASP A 151 -5.48 31.46 -19.64
CA ASP A 151 -4.33 31.62 -18.75
C ASP A 151 -4.62 30.94 -17.40
N VAL A 152 -3.84 29.91 -17.08
CA VAL A 152 -3.94 29.20 -15.81
C VAL A 152 -3.73 30.12 -14.61
N ALA A 153 -2.91 31.16 -14.75
CA ALA A 153 -2.63 32.13 -13.69
C ALA A 153 -3.88 32.92 -13.26
N ASP A 154 -4.85 33.05 -14.15
CA ASP A 154 -6.12 33.74 -13.90
C ASP A 154 -7.25 32.82 -13.43
N THR A 155 -7.04 31.50 -13.50
CA THR A 155 -8.05 30.50 -13.19
C THR A 155 -8.12 30.22 -11.70
N VAL A 156 -9.34 30.22 -11.15
CA VAL A 156 -9.67 29.59 -9.87
C VAL A 156 -9.72 28.08 -10.08
N LEU A 157 -8.75 27.38 -9.50
CA LEU A 157 -8.66 25.92 -9.53
C LEU A 157 -9.11 25.34 -8.19
N ASN A 158 -10.05 24.41 -8.24
CA ASN A 158 -10.56 23.65 -7.10
C ASN A 158 -11.14 22.34 -7.58
N ASP A 159 -11.26 21.37 -6.67
CA ASP A 159 -11.86 20.08 -6.99
C ASP A 159 -13.33 20.27 -7.37
N ALA A 160 -13.86 19.41 -8.24
CA ALA A 160 -15.29 19.44 -8.56
C ALA A 160 -16.11 19.04 -7.32
N ILE A 161 -15.66 17.99 -6.62
CA ILE A 161 -16.26 17.51 -5.38
C ILE A 161 -15.16 17.23 -4.36
N GLY A 162 -15.33 17.68 -3.10
CA GLY A 162 -14.43 17.25 -2.03
C GLY A 162 -15.13 17.04 -0.69
N LEU A 163 -14.81 15.92 -0.04
CA LEU A 163 -15.39 15.50 1.23
C LEU A 163 -14.29 15.34 2.28
N PHE A 164 -14.48 15.92 3.45
CA PHE A 164 -13.55 15.80 4.58
C PHE A 164 -14.29 15.40 5.85
N GLN A 165 -13.94 14.27 6.49
CA GLN A 165 -14.66 13.78 7.68
C GLN A 165 -16.17 13.67 7.44
N VAL A 166 -16.53 12.96 6.39
CA VAL A 166 -17.92 12.63 6.07
C VAL A 166 -18.18 11.15 6.35
N SER A 167 -19.21 10.85 7.13
CA SER A 167 -19.66 9.47 7.38
C SER A 167 -20.96 9.18 6.64
N GLY A 168 -20.97 8.22 5.71
CA GLY A 168 -22.13 8.02 4.84
C GLY A 168 -22.11 9.00 3.67
N PHE A 169 -21.61 8.58 2.51
CA PHE A 169 -21.69 9.40 1.29
C PHE A 169 -21.98 8.62 0.01
N GLU A 170 -22.55 9.29 -0.99
CA GLU A 170 -22.79 8.73 -2.33
C GLU A 170 -22.57 9.79 -3.41
N LEU A 171 -21.59 9.55 -4.27
CA LEU A 171 -21.37 10.30 -5.51
C LEU A 171 -21.71 9.37 -6.65
N SER A 172 -22.80 9.64 -7.39
CA SER A 172 -23.29 8.66 -8.36
C SER A 172 -23.92 9.23 -9.63
N GLY A 173 -23.61 8.61 -10.77
CA GLY A 173 -24.26 8.92 -12.05
C GLY A 173 -23.93 10.32 -12.58
N LEU A 174 -22.78 10.88 -12.22
CA LEU A 174 -22.39 12.24 -12.59
C LEU A 174 -21.50 12.23 -13.84
N HIS A 175 -21.62 13.28 -14.64
CA HIS A 175 -20.63 13.60 -15.66
C HIS A 175 -19.80 14.79 -15.18
N VAL A 176 -18.50 14.64 -15.01
CA VAL A 176 -17.60 15.74 -14.64
C VAL A 176 -16.67 16.00 -15.80
N ILE A 177 -16.55 17.28 -16.19
CA ILE A 177 -15.78 17.68 -17.36
C ILE A 177 -14.89 18.90 -17.06
N GLY A 178 -13.66 18.85 -17.55
CA GLY A 178 -12.76 20.00 -17.60
C GLY A 178 -12.06 20.33 -16.29
N GLY A 179 -11.62 19.31 -15.55
CA GLY A 179 -10.82 19.49 -14.36
C GLY A 179 -9.54 20.27 -14.64
N GLY A 180 -9.01 20.94 -13.62
CA GLY A 180 -7.67 21.55 -13.69
C GLY A 180 -6.79 21.19 -12.49
N VAL A 181 -7.32 20.33 -11.62
CA VAL A 181 -6.85 19.74 -10.34
C VAL A 181 -7.74 18.50 -10.10
N PRO A 182 -7.53 17.66 -9.06
CA PRO A 182 -8.30 16.41 -8.91
C PRO A 182 -9.82 16.59 -9.06
N TYR A 183 -10.50 15.70 -9.79
CA TYR A 183 -11.96 15.82 -9.94
C TYR A 183 -12.67 15.62 -8.60
N VAL A 184 -12.30 14.57 -7.88
CA VAL A 184 -12.93 14.23 -6.59
C VAL A 184 -11.85 13.94 -5.56
N GLY A 185 -11.92 14.66 -4.43
CA GLY A 185 -11.07 14.43 -3.27
C GLY A 185 -11.86 13.93 -2.07
N ILE A 186 -11.68 12.67 -1.66
CA ILE A 186 -12.29 12.10 -0.45
C ILE A 186 -11.23 11.89 0.62
N TYR A 187 -11.35 12.63 1.72
CA TYR A 187 -10.34 12.71 2.76
C TYR A 187 -10.96 12.34 4.11
N PHE A 188 -10.32 11.43 4.86
CA PHE A 188 -10.72 11.08 6.24
C PHE A 188 -12.22 10.75 6.38
N SER A 189 -12.80 10.08 5.38
CA SER A 189 -14.24 9.85 5.28
C SER A 189 -14.55 8.36 5.34
N ASP A 190 -15.75 8.02 5.77
CA ASP A 190 -16.14 6.65 6.09
C ASP A 190 -17.49 6.29 5.45
N ASN A 191 -17.65 5.03 5.07
CA ASN A 191 -18.89 4.43 4.57
C ASN A 191 -19.43 5.19 3.35
N GLY A 192 -18.87 4.97 2.17
CA GLY A 192 -19.33 5.68 0.99
C GLY A 192 -19.08 5.02 -0.35
N ALA A 193 -19.62 5.64 -1.39
CA ALA A 193 -19.51 5.14 -2.75
C ALA A 193 -19.28 6.25 -3.78
N MET A 194 -18.41 5.96 -4.74
CA MET A 194 -18.16 6.74 -5.95
C MET A 194 -18.45 5.86 -7.16
N ARG A 195 -19.61 6.05 -7.81
CA ARG A 195 -20.08 5.08 -8.80
C ARG A 195 -20.78 5.64 -10.04
N ASP A 196 -20.66 4.90 -11.13
CA ASP A 196 -21.34 5.20 -12.39
C ASP A 196 -21.04 6.62 -12.92
N MET A 197 -19.85 7.17 -12.61
CA MET A 197 -19.45 8.51 -13.03
C MET A 197 -18.64 8.46 -14.34
N THR A 198 -18.74 9.51 -15.13
CA THR A 198 -17.87 9.75 -16.28
C THR A 198 -17.02 10.99 -16.02
N LEU A 199 -15.69 10.87 -16.12
CA LEU A 199 -14.73 11.95 -15.96
C LEU A 199 -14.04 12.20 -17.32
N ASN A 200 -14.11 13.44 -17.81
CA ASN A 200 -13.57 13.81 -19.12
C ASN A 200 -12.69 15.04 -19.04
N GLU A 201 -11.43 14.90 -19.42
CA GLU A 201 -10.44 15.97 -19.42
C GLU A 201 -10.09 16.44 -20.84
N PRO A 202 -10.79 17.45 -21.39
CA PRO A 202 -10.51 17.96 -22.72
C PRO A 202 -9.33 18.95 -22.79
N TYR A 203 -8.85 19.48 -21.65
CA TYR A 203 -7.87 20.57 -21.63
C TYR A 203 -6.42 20.13 -21.45
N LYS A 204 -6.20 18.85 -21.12
CA LYS A 204 -4.87 18.24 -20.91
C LYS A 204 -4.04 18.87 -19.78
N ASP A 205 -4.69 19.58 -18.86
CA ASP A 205 -4.09 20.01 -17.60
C ASP A 205 -3.83 18.80 -16.70
N PRO A 206 -2.90 18.82 -15.73
CA PRO A 206 -2.64 17.67 -14.86
C PRO A 206 -3.80 17.46 -13.87
N VAL A 207 -4.62 16.44 -14.11
CA VAL A 207 -5.85 16.16 -13.38
C VAL A 207 -5.83 14.72 -12.89
N SER A 208 -5.77 14.55 -11.57
CA SER A 208 -6.09 13.27 -10.95
C SER A 208 -7.59 12.99 -11.10
N GLY A 209 -7.97 11.73 -11.29
CA GLY A 209 -9.38 11.36 -11.37
C GLY A 209 -10.03 11.40 -9.98
N LEU A 210 -9.90 10.30 -9.25
CA LEU A 210 -10.49 10.12 -7.93
C LEU A 210 -9.40 9.91 -6.89
N GLU A 211 -9.35 10.78 -5.87
CA GLU A 211 -8.47 10.61 -4.72
C GLU A 211 -9.27 10.10 -3.53
N LEU A 212 -8.82 8.99 -2.94
CA LEU A 212 -9.36 8.43 -1.72
C LEU A 212 -8.24 8.30 -0.69
N ILE A 213 -8.27 9.20 0.29
CA ILE A 213 -7.17 9.43 1.21
C ILE A 213 -7.63 9.21 2.66
N SER A 214 -6.90 8.35 3.40
CA SER A 214 -7.14 8.05 4.82
C SER A 214 -8.61 7.75 5.15
N SER A 215 -9.28 7.01 4.27
CA SER A 215 -10.75 6.80 4.29
C SER A 215 -11.12 5.32 4.41
N GLN A 216 -12.33 5.02 4.86
CA GLN A 216 -12.72 3.66 5.28
C GLN A 216 -14.06 3.21 4.69
N HIS A 217 -14.21 1.91 4.44
CA HIS A 217 -15.46 1.30 3.96
C HIS A 217 -16.00 1.97 2.68
N VAL A 218 -15.15 2.11 1.67
CA VAL A 218 -15.47 2.84 0.43
C VAL A 218 -15.46 1.94 -0.80
N ILE A 219 -16.48 2.11 -1.66
CA ILE A 219 -16.58 1.45 -2.96
C ILE A 219 -16.37 2.48 -4.08
N VAL A 220 -15.44 2.21 -4.98
CA VAL A 220 -15.17 2.95 -6.22
C VAL A 220 -15.49 2.03 -7.39
N GLU A 221 -16.64 2.24 -8.05
CA GLU A 221 -17.12 1.29 -9.05
C GLU A 221 -17.74 1.87 -10.30
N ASN A 222 -17.58 1.16 -11.42
CA ASN A 222 -18.24 1.48 -12.69
C ASN A 222 -17.95 2.90 -13.21
N ASN A 223 -16.82 3.51 -12.82
CA ASN A 223 -16.45 4.84 -13.30
C ASN A 223 -15.68 4.76 -14.62
N VAL A 224 -15.84 5.78 -15.46
CA VAL A 224 -15.17 5.89 -16.76
C VAL A 224 -14.37 7.19 -16.81
N MET A 225 -13.05 7.08 -16.82
CA MET A 225 -12.11 8.20 -17.00
C MET A 225 -11.52 8.12 -18.41
N ARG A 226 -12.33 8.48 -19.41
CA ARG A 226 -11.97 8.39 -20.83
C ARG A 226 -12.80 9.39 -21.61
N ASN A 227 -12.14 10.24 -22.39
CA ASN A 227 -12.80 11.18 -23.29
C ASN A 227 -13.59 10.47 -24.39
N PRO A 228 -14.62 11.11 -24.98
CA PRO A 228 -15.43 10.51 -26.05
C PRO A 228 -14.64 10.05 -27.28
N ASP A 229 -13.49 10.67 -27.55
CA ASP A 229 -12.58 10.29 -28.64
C ASP A 229 -11.64 9.13 -28.28
N GLY A 230 -11.75 8.60 -27.06
CA GLY A 230 -10.92 7.53 -26.50
C GLY A 230 -9.64 8.02 -25.83
N SER A 231 -9.34 9.33 -25.87
CA SER A 231 -8.17 9.88 -25.18
C SER A 231 -8.33 9.85 -23.65
N PRO A 232 -7.24 9.98 -22.90
CA PRO A 232 -7.26 9.96 -21.44
C PRO A 232 -8.26 10.92 -20.82
N GLY A 233 -9.09 10.43 -19.90
CA GLY A 233 -10.01 11.28 -19.11
C GLY A 233 -9.45 11.69 -17.75
N ALA A 234 -8.31 11.11 -17.36
CA ALA A 234 -7.44 11.61 -16.33
C ALA A 234 -6.06 11.82 -16.96
N THR A 235 -5.37 12.85 -16.54
CA THR A 235 -4.11 13.28 -17.16
C THR A 235 -2.94 13.26 -16.18
N ASP A 236 -3.24 13.19 -14.89
CA ASP A 236 -2.36 12.69 -13.84
C ASP A 236 -2.94 11.35 -13.29
N ASP A 237 -2.69 11.00 -12.03
CA ASP A 237 -3.13 9.73 -11.46
C ASP A 237 -4.66 9.51 -11.55
N GLY A 238 -5.08 8.45 -12.23
CA GLY A 238 -6.50 8.16 -12.46
C GLY A 238 -7.27 7.90 -11.17
N ILE A 239 -6.94 6.83 -10.46
CA ILE A 239 -7.45 6.58 -9.09
C ILE A 239 -6.25 6.59 -8.15
N ALA A 240 -6.24 7.50 -7.17
CA ALA A 240 -5.21 7.56 -6.15
C ALA A 240 -5.75 7.08 -4.82
N LEU A 241 -5.10 6.05 -4.25
CA LEU A 241 -5.37 5.53 -2.92
C LEU A 241 -4.23 5.95 -2.01
N GLY A 242 -4.53 6.58 -0.88
CA GLY A 242 -3.47 7.09 -0.02
C GLY A 242 -3.79 7.18 1.45
N THR A 243 -2.75 7.47 2.21
CA THR A 243 -2.80 7.84 3.63
C THR A 243 -1.85 9.01 3.82
N ILE A 244 -2.22 9.98 4.64
CA ILE A 244 -1.38 11.16 4.87
C ILE A 244 -1.36 11.52 6.36
N HIS A 245 -0.24 12.05 6.83
CA HIS A 245 -0.11 12.61 8.17
C HIS A 245 0.91 13.75 8.20
N ASN A 246 0.56 14.86 8.84
CA ASN A 246 1.38 16.08 8.92
C ASN A 246 1.86 16.58 7.56
N ASP A 247 0.99 16.51 6.56
CA ASP A 247 1.20 17.07 5.23
C ASP A 247 1.15 18.61 5.33
N PRO A 248 2.26 19.32 5.01
CA PRO A 248 2.33 20.77 5.15
C PRO A 248 1.40 21.54 4.19
N ARG A 249 0.81 20.86 3.20
CA ARG A 249 -0.17 21.44 2.27
C ARG A 249 -1.54 21.62 2.92
N SER A 250 -1.83 20.90 4.03
CA SER A 250 -3.13 20.86 4.69
C SER A 250 -3.48 22.15 5.43
N THR A 251 -3.82 23.20 4.66
CA THR A 251 -4.04 24.58 5.13
C THR A 251 -5.42 25.13 4.77
N GLY A 252 -6.29 24.31 4.16
CA GLY A 252 -7.60 24.72 3.65
C GLY A 252 -8.77 23.95 4.26
N TRP A 253 -9.64 23.44 3.40
CA TRP A 253 -10.90 22.77 3.76
C TRP A 253 -10.71 21.38 4.39
N TRP A 254 -9.47 20.91 4.45
CA TRP A 254 -9.02 19.62 4.96
C TRP A 254 -7.80 19.82 5.86
N ARG A 255 -7.49 18.82 6.69
CA ARG A 255 -6.32 18.80 7.59
C ARG A 255 -5.73 17.39 7.65
N SER A 256 -4.45 17.31 8.03
CA SER A 256 -3.68 16.05 8.05
C SER A 256 -2.99 15.77 9.39
N ASP A 257 -3.25 16.58 10.41
CA ASP A 257 -2.72 16.40 11.77
C ASP A 257 -3.50 15.36 12.59
N VAL A 258 -4.55 14.79 12.00
CA VAL A 258 -5.18 13.53 12.42
C VAL A 258 -4.59 12.36 11.64
N SER A 259 -4.73 11.15 12.16
CA SER A 259 -4.33 9.94 11.45
C SER A 259 -5.48 8.97 11.42
N GLU A 260 -5.80 8.53 10.22
CA GLU A 260 -6.79 7.48 9.97
C GLU A 260 -6.25 6.57 8.85
N PRO A 261 -6.42 5.24 9.00
CA PRO A 261 -5.99 4.31 7.98
C PRO A 261 -6.86 4.43 6.74
N LEU A 262 -6.32 4.01 5.60
CA LEU A 262 -7.13 3.68 4.43
C LEU A 262 -7.48 2.20 4.54
N SER A 263 -8.75 1.86 4.77
CA SER A 263 -9.10 0.44 4.95
C SER A 263 -10.49 0.03 4.46
N ASP A 264 -10.63 -1.25 4.11
CA ASP A 264 -11.84 -1.82 3.51
C ASP A 264 -12.31 -1.03 2.28
N VAL A 265 -11.45 -1.03 1.25
CA VAL A 265 -11.69 -0.32 0.00
C VAL A 265 -11.87 -1.31 -1.14
N ILE A 266 -12.91 -1.10 -1.95
CA ILE A 266 -13.14 -1.86 -3.19
C ILE A 266 -13.03 -0.92 -4.38
N VAL A 267 -12.07 -1.16 -5.25
CA VAL A 267 -11.95 -0.50 -6.56
C VAL A 267 -12.31 -1.53 -7.63
N ARG A 268 -13.48 -1.42 -8.25
CA ARG A 268 -13.94 -2.43 -9.20
C ARG A 268 -14.62 -1.93 -10.46
N ASN A 269 -14.49 -2.67 -11.56
CA ASN A 269 -15.20 -2.40 -12.82
C ASN A 269 -14.98 -0.97 -13.37
N ASN A 270 -13.88 -0.31 -13.02
CA ASN A 270 -13.58 1.02 -13.53
C ASN A 270 -12.83 0.91 -14.86
N VAL A 271 -13.02 1.91 -15.71
CA VAL A 271 -12.25 2.12 -16.93
C VAL A 271 -11.47 3.40 -16.79
N VAL A 272 -10.15 3.29 -16.69
CA VAL A 272 -9.24 4.41 -16.46
C VAL A 272 -8.26 4.50 -17.61
N GLU A 273 -8.37 5.58 -18.39
CA GLU A 273 -7.35 6.00 -19.35
C GLU A 273 -6.63 7.22 -18.76
N ALA A 274 -5.39 7.02 -18.32
CA ALA A 274 -4.51 8.06 -17.80
C ALA A 274 -3.53 8.54 -18.89
N GLU A 275 -3.22 9.85 -18.96
CA GLU A 275 -2.19 10.40 -19.86
C GLU A 275 -0.77 10.24 -19.27
N CYS A 276 -0.62 10.59 -18.01
CA CYS A 276 0.43 10.21 -17.08
C CYS A 276 -0.22 10.19 -15.68
N CYS A 277 0.41 9.96 -14.53
CA CYS A 277 1.59 9.14 -14.26
C CYS A 277 1.22 7.67 -13.99
N SER A 278 -0.06 7.38 -13.69
CA SER A 278 -0.59 6.04 -13.51
C SER A 278 -2.12 5.97 -13.57
N ALA A 279 -2.68 4.82 -13.95
CA ALA A 279 -4.13 4.61 -13.87
C ALA A 279 -4.59 4.32 -12.42
N LEU A 280 -3.73 3.70 -11.61
CA LEU A 280 -3.93 3.48 -10.19
C LEU A 280 -2.64 3.81 -9.42
N ALA A 281 -2.72 4.74 -8.46
CA ALA A 281 -1.61 5.15 -7.62
C ALA A 281 -1.81 4.76 -6.15
N PHE A 282 -0.72 4.38 -5.49
CA PHE A 282 -0.63 4.23 -4.04
C PHE A 282 0.22 5.35 -3.44
N ILE A 283 -0.29 6.03 -2.42
CA ILE A 283 0.32 7.20 -1.76
C ILE A 283 0.39 6.96 -0.23
N PRO A 284 1.31 6.09 0.24
CA PRO A 284 1.42 5.69 1.65
C PRO A 284 2.24 6.71 2.48
N TRP A 285 1.80 7.96 2.54
CA TRP A 285 2.56 9.06 3.16
C TRP A 285 2.28 9.29 4.65
N ALA A 286 1.53 8.41 5.33
CA ALA A 286 1.30 8.48 6.78
C ALA A 286 2.34 7.73 7.62
N SER A 287 3.56 7.55 7.12
CA SER A 287 4.64 6.81 7.81
C SER A 287 5.06 7.40 9.15
N GLN A 288 4.70 8.65 9.41
CA GLN A 288 5.06 9.40 10.61
C GLN A 288 4.09 9.22 11.78
N THR A 289 2.93 8.62 11.54
CA THR A 289 1.93 8.46 12.59
C THR A 289 2.51 7.76 13.81
N ALA A 290 2.12 8.22 15.01
CA ALA A 290 2.63 7.67 16.27
C ALA A 290 2.28 6.19 16.42
N ASP A 291 1.04 5.84 16.13
CA ASP A 291 0.57 4.46 15.97
C ASP A 291 0.55 4.10 14.48
N LYS A 292 1.38 3.15 14.05
CA LYS A 292 1.49 2.83 12.61
C LYS A 292 0.21 2.23 12.03
N ARG A 293 -0.69 1.72 12.88
CA ARG A 293 -2.01 1.21 12.48
C ARG A 293 -2.93 2.33 12.00
N ASP A 294 -2.76 3.53 12.53
CA ASP A 294 -3.57 4.70 12.17
C ASP A 294 -3.11 5.34 10.85
N GLY A 295 -1.96 4.93 10.30
CA GLY A 295 -1.47 5.35 8.99
C GLY A 295 -1.48 4.24 7.95
N GLU A 296 -1.99 3.06 8.29
CA GLU A 296 -1.91 1.87 7.43
C GLU A 296 -2.89 1.92 6.25
N MET A 297 -2.48 1.36 5.11
CA MET A 297 -3.37 0.99 4.01
C MET A 297 -3.64 -0.52 4.06
N ARG A 298 -4.88 -0.95 4.29
CA ARG A 298 -5.19 -2.38 4.42
C ARG A 298 -6.53 -2.81 3.88
N ASP A 299 -6.67 -4.10 3.60
CA ASP A 299 -7.94 -4.70 3.18
C ASP A 299 -8.49 -4.05 1.90
N ILE A 300 -7.62 -3.89 0.90
CA ILE A 300 -7.94 -3.21 -0.37
C ILE A 300 -8.11 -4.25 -1.47
N ARG A 301 -9.24 -4.18 -2.19
CA ARG A 301 -9.56 -5.07 -3.30
C ARG A 301 -9.67 -4.30 -4.61
N ILE A 302 -8.88 -4.70 -5.60
CA ILE A 302 -8.81 -4.09 -6.92
C ILE A 302 -9.23 -5.14 -7.93
N GLU A 303 -10.46 -5.03 -8.44
CA GLU A 303 -11.16 -6.12 -9.12
C GLU A 303 -11.72 -5.71 -10.49
N ASN A 304 -11.39 -6.44 -11.55
CA ASN A 304 -12.03 -6.30 -12.87
C ASN A 304 -11.97 -4.88 -13.47
N ASN A 305 -10.89 -4.14 -13.23
CA ASN A 305 -10.68 -2.81 -13.79
C ASN A 305 -9.92 -2.87 -15.12
N VAL A 306 -10.16 -1.88 -15.99
CA VAL A 306 -9.29 -1.55 -17.12
C VAL A 306 -8.42 -0.36 -16.72
N LEU A 307 -7.12 -0.60 -16.52
CA LEU A 307 -6.17 0.40 -15.99
C LEU A 307 -5.10 0.69 -17.04
N ASN A 308 -5.26 1.76 -17.79
CA ASN A 308 -4.41 2.09 -18.93
C ASN A 308 -3.61 3.37 -18.67
N ALA A 309 -2.29 3.27 -18.88
CA ALA A 309 -1.37 4.39 -18.93
C ALA A 309 -0.39 4.14 -20.09
N PRO A 310 0.23 5.17 -20.70
CA PRO A 310 1.18 4.97 -21.79
C PRO A 310 2.39 4.17 -21.33
N SER A 311 3.10 3.49 -22.25
CA SER A 311 4.23 2.61 -21.91
C SER A 311 5.42 3.29 -21.22
N ALA A 312 5.51 4.62 -21.26
CA ALA A 312 6.50 5.40 -20.50
C ALA A 312 6.16 5.47 -18.99
N TRP A 313 4.93 5.10 -18.64
CA TRP A 313 4.35 5.12 -17.31
C TRP A 313 3.79 3.75 -16.94
N ASP A 314 3.48 3.59 -15.66
CA ASP A 314 2.94 2.34 -15.14
C ASP A 314 1.42 2.44 -14.98
N SER A 315 0.69 1.42 -15.38
CA SER A 315 -0.74 1.30 -15.09
C SER A 315 -1.02 1.31 -13.58
N VAL A 316 -0.11 0.75 -12.78
CA VAL A 316 -0.18 0.77 -11.32
C VAL A 316 1.14 1.28 -10.77
N LYS A 317 1.11 2.32 -9.95
CA LYS A 317 2.32 2.95 -9.41
C LYS A 317 2.21 3.15 -7.91
N CYS A 318 3.35 3.28 -7.25
CA CYS A 318 3.44 3.72 -5.87
C CYS A 318 4.34 4.96 -5.77
N TRP A 319 3.80 6.02 -5.18
CA TRP A 319 4.55 7.16 -4.69
C TRP A 319 4.99 6.88 -3.26
N CYS A 320 5.92 5.93 -3.09
CA CYS A 320 6.13 5.30 -1.79
C CYS A 320 6.84 6.20 -0.75
N ASP A 321 7.68 7.14 -1.20
CA ASP A 321 8.44 8.02 -0.32
C ASP A 321 7.57 9.18 0.16
N ASN A 322 7.55 9.45 1.46
CA ASN A 322 6.94 10.66 2.00
C ASN A 322 7.82 11.88 1.66
N PRO A 323 7.35 12.79 0.79
CA PRO A 323 8.20 13.85 0.24
C PRO A 323 8.51 14.99 1.22
N TRP A 324 7.88 15.03 2.40
CA TRP A 324 8.03 16.16 3.32
C TRP A 324 8.83 15.82 4.56
N ASN A 325 8.69 14.61 5.07
CA ASN A 325 9.22 14.27 6.37
C ASN A 325 9.85 12.85 6.34
N GLY A 326 11.10 12.79 5.88
CA GLY A 326 11.92 11.58 5.77
C GLY A 326 13.42 11.88 5.89
N PRO A 327 14.27 10.87 6.11
CA PRO A 327 15.73 11.05 6.28
C PRO A 327 16.46 11.63 5.05
N GLY A 328 15.76 11.87 3.93
CA GLY A 328 16.29 12.45 2.69
C GLY A 328 15.91 13.93 2.41
N GLY A 329 15.12 14.59 3.26
CA GLY A 329 14.63 15.95 3.01
C GLY A 329 13.56 16.04 1.90
N ALA A 330 13.25 17.26 1.42
CA ALA A 330 12.15 17.55 0.48
C ALA A 330 12.32 17.00 -0.95
N SER A 331 13.31 16.13 -1.18
CA SER A 331 13.62 15.54 -2.48
C SER A 331 13.21 14.08 -2.47
N TYR A 332 12.27 13.72 -3.34
CA TYR A 332 11.93 12.32 -3.63
C TYR A 332 13.20 11.57 -4.04
N SER A 333 13.75 10.76 -3.12
CA SER A 333 15.10 10.21 -3.29
C SER A 333 15.09 8.78 -3.85
N ALA A 334 13.93 8.13 -3.92
CA ALA A 334 13.78 6.73 -4.34
C ALA A 334 14.61 5.72 -3.51
N TYR A 335 15.24 6.16 -2.41
CA TYR A 335 16.00 5.34 -1.46
C TYR A 335 15.26 5.33 -0.11
N GLU A 336 14.56 4.22 0.11
CA GLU A 336 13.38 4.03 0.98
C GLU A 336 13.65 3.88 2.49
N SER A 337 12.87 4.58 3.33
CA SER A 337 12.55 4.12 4.71
C SER A 337 11.27 4.69 5.36
N ASP A 338 10.50 5.54 4.68
CA ASP A 338 9.38 6.28 5.28
C ASP A 338 8.04 6.06 4.55
N GLN A 339 7.80 4.81 4.13
CA GLN A 339 6.50 4.37 3.61
C GLN A 339 5.58 3.96 4.78
N ALA A 340 4.31 4.36 4.73
CA ALA A 340 3.29 3.82 5.61
C ALA A 340 3.07 2.32 5.32
N GLN A 341 2.59 1.59 6.31
CA GLN A 341 2.36 0.16 6.16
C GLN A 341 1.26 -0.10 5.14
N MET A 342 1.47 -1.11 4.29
CA MET A 342 0.48 -1.56 3.32
C MET A 342 0.30 -3.07 3.48
N THR A 343 -0.90 -3.54 3.78
CA THR A 343 -1.18 -4.97 4.04
C THR A 343 -2.46 -5.44 3.33
N ASN A 344 -2.56 -6.73 3.00
CA ASN A 344 -3.75 -7.34 2.42
C ASN A 344 -4.34 -6.59 1.20
N ILE A 345 -3.52 -6.37 0.18
CA ILE A 345 -3.95 -5.72 -1.07
C ILE A 345 -4.12 -6.79 -2.15
N ARG A 346 -5.35 -6.97 -2.61
CA ARG A 346 -5.71 -8.03 -3.56
C ARG A 346 -6.03 -7.47 -4.93
N PHE A 347 -5.40 -8.04 -5.95
CA PHE A 347 -5.71 -7.78 -7.35
C PHE A 347 -6.39 -9.00 -7.96
N SER A 348 -7.44 -8.80 -8.76
CA SER A 348 -8.02 -9.90 -9.54
C SER A 348 -8.76 -9.39 -10.78
N GLY A 349 -8.63 -10.09 -11.90
CA GLY A 349 -9.39 -9.79 -13.13
C GLY A 349 -9.09 -8.44 -13.80
N ASN A 350 -8.07 -7.69 -13.36
CA ASN A 350 -7.71 -6.40 -13.95
C ASN A 350 -6.94 -6.58 -15.27
N SER A 351 -7.11 -5.65 -16.21
CA SER A 351 -6.26 -5.49 -17.39
C SER A 351 -5.40 -4.25 -17.28
N PHE A 352 -4.14 -4.34 -17.68
CA PHE A 352 -3.17 -3.25 -17.63
C PHE A 352 -2.69 -2.90 -19.05
N GLY A 353 -2.90 -1.66 -19.49
CA GLY A 353 -2.43 -1.18 -20.80
C GLY A 353 -0.98 -0.71 -20.82
N GLY A 354 -0.43 -0.30 -19.68
CA GLY A 354 0.93 0.22 -19.50
C GLY A 354 1.86 -0.72 -18.73
N GLY A 355 3.02 -0.20 -18.33
CA GLY A 355 3.99 -0.94 -17.50
C GLY A 355 3.47 -1.26 -16.10
N THR A 356 4.15 -2.16 -15.40
CA THR A 356 3.94 -2.40 -13.95
C THR A 356 5.27 -2.57 -13.22
N SER A 357 6.35 -2.07 -13.81
CA SER A 357 7.72 -2.34 -13.37
C SER A 357 8.22 -1.37 -12.31
N GLN A 358 7.64 -0.17 -12.19
CA GLN A 358 7.87 0.80 -11.12
C GLN A 358 7.06 0.47 -9.86
N PHE A 359 5.99 -0.32 -9.95
CA PHE A 359 5.27 -0.81 -8.77
C PHE A 359 6.12 -1.70 -7.86
N ILE A 360 7.31 -2.15 -8.31
CA ILE A 360 8.22 -3.00 -7.53
C ILE A 360 8.79 -2.34 -6.27
N ARG A 361 8.68 -1.02 -6.16
CA ARG A 361 9.14 -0.25 -4.99
C ARG A 361 8.13 -0.28 -3.84
N ALA A 362 6.89 -0.66 -4.13
CA ALA A 362 5.87 -0.76 -3.10
C ALA A 362 6.25 -1.87 -2.12
N ARG A 363 6.36 -1.54 -0.83
CA ARG A 363 6.55 -2.52 0.24
C ARG A 363 5.17 -2.91 0.78
N ILE A 364 4.55 -3.92 0.19
CA ILE A 364 3.22 -4.37 0.57
C ILE A 364 3.28 -5.82 1.08
N ALA A 365 2.71 -6.05 2.26
CA ALA A 365 2.51 -7.39 2.76
C ALA A 365 1.21 -8.01 2.23
N GLY A 366 1.26 -9.28 1.85
CA GLY A 366 0.08 -10.06 1.46
C GLY A 366 -0.55 -9.60 0.14
N VAL A 367 0.26 -9.13 -0.82
CA VAL A 367 -0.25 -8.90 -2.17
C VAL A 367 -0.62 -10.21 -2.84
N ARG A 368 -1.83 -10.27 -3.42
CA ARG A 368 -2.35 -11.48 -4.07
C ARG A 368 -2.89 -11.22 -5.47
N GLY A 369 -2.86 -12.26 -6.31
CA GLY A 369 -3.54 -12.30 -7.62
C GLY A 369 -2.87 -11.52 -8.74
N VAL A 370 -1.58 -11.23 -8.61
CA VAL A 370 -0.73 -10.55 -9.60
C VAL A 370 0.68 -11.15 -9.61
N SER A 371 1.33 -11.09 -10.78
CA SER A 371 2.66 -11.69 -11.01
C SER A 371 3.82 -10.68 -11.00
N PHE A 372 3.57 -9.38 -10.77
CA PHE A 372 4.66 -8.40 -10.56
C PHE A 372 5.30 -8.59 -9.17
N HIS A 373 6.39 -7.88 -8.83
CA HIS A 373 7.12 -8.00 -7.54
C HIS A 373 6.75 -6.86 -6.54
N PRO A 374 5.57 -6.82 -5.91
CA PRO A 374 5.15 -5.72 -5.03
C PRO A 374 5.46 -5.95 -3.54
N GLY A 375 6.40 -6.86 -3.24
CA GLY A 375 6.69 -7.30 -1.88
C GLY A 375 8.16 -7.08 -1.53
N ASN A 376 8.40 -6.72 -0.26
CA ASN A 376 9.75 -6.61 0.28
C ASN A 376 10.42 -8.01 0.32
N PRO A 377 11.69 -8.18 -0.11
CA PRO A 377 12.40 -9.45 0.05
C PRO A 377 12.73 -9.80 1.51
N TYR A 378 12.51 -8.87 2.44
CA TYR A 378 12.70 -9.05 3.87
C TYR A 378 11.35 -9.04 4.60
N VAL A 379 11.29 -9.78 5.70
CA VAL A 379 10.20 -9.66 6.67
C VAL A 379 10.37 -8.33 7.40
N GLN A 380 9.29 -7.57 7.50
CA GLN A 380 9.28 -6.25 8.15
C GLN A 380 8.99 -6.31 9.66
N ASN A 381 9.00 -7.52 10.25
CA ASN A 381 8.66 -7.76 11.65
C ASN A 381 9.73 -8.65 12.34
N PRO A 382 10.99 -8.19 12.46
CA PRO A 382 12.06 -8.93 13.14
C PRO A 382 11.86 -9.08 14.66
N GLY A 383 10.81 -8.47 15.21
CA GLY A 383 10.34 -8.58 16.61
C GLY A 383 9.29 -7.50 16.86
N PHE A 384 8.05 -7.89 17.16
CA PHE A 384 6.91 -6.94 17.21
C PHE A 384 7.07 -5.87 18.31
N GLU A 385 7.82 -6.19 19.35
CA GLU A 385 8.19 -5.31 20.45
C GLU A 385 9.14 -4.19 20.05
N THR A 386 9.96 -4.45 19.04
CA THR A 386 10.94 -3.49 18.55
C THR A 386 10.35 -2.56 17.52
N THR A 387 9.44 -3.06 16.68
CA THR A 387 8.86 -2.27 15.59
C THR A 387 7.57 -1.56 16.02
N GLY A 388 6.79 -2.13 16.94
CA GLY A 388 5.46 -1.61 17.29
C GLY A 388 4.47 -1.65 16.13
N THR A 389 4.79 -2.42 15.08
CA THR A 389 4.07 -2.44 13.81
C THR A 389 3.58 -3.84 13.46
N SER A 390 2.62 -3.95 12.54
CA SER A 390 2.30 -5.22 11.88
C SER A 390 2.27 -5.07 10.38
N SER A 391 3.25 -5.67 9.71
CA SER A 391 3.21 -5.86 8.25
C SER A 391 2.73 -7.27 7.89
N TRP A 392 1.73 -7.78 8.62
CA TRP A 392 1.14 -9.10 8.38
C TRP A 392 -0.23 -8.98 7.72
N THR A 393 -0.62 -10.01 6.99
CA THR A 393 -1.96 -10.22 6.46
C THR A 393 -2.63 -11.32 7.27
N THR A 394 -3.87 -11.08 7.69
CA THR A 394 -4.66 -12.02 8.48
C THR A 394 -5.70 -12.73 7.63
N THR A 395 -6.01 -13.96 8.01
CA THR A 395 -7.15 -14.71 7.47
C THR A 395 -7.82 -15.45 8.61
N GLY A 396 -9.16 -15.53 8.61
CA GLY A 396 -9.93 -16.17 9.67
C GLY A 396 -9.91 -15.35 10.97
N THR A 397 -9.66 -16.02 12.09
CA THR A 397 -9.65 -15.48 13.47
C THR A 397 -8.27 -14.97 13.90
N ALA A 398 -7.38 -14.69 12.95
CA ALA A 398 -6.03 -14.20 13.19
C ALA A 398 -6.01 -12.73 13.65
N SER A 399 -5.02 -12.37 14.48
CA SER A 399 -4.75 -11.02 14.96
C SER A 399 -3.27 -10.67 14.89
N GLN A 400 -2.99 -9.39 14.64
CA GLN A 400 -1.70 -8.87 14.19
C GLN A 400 -0.82 -8.32 15.33
N VAL A 401 -1.43 -7.73 16.37
CA VAL A 401 -0.75 -7.17 17.55
C VAL A 401 -1.70 -7.23 18.75
N GLY A 402 -1.19 -7.58 19.93
CA GLY A 402 -1.87 -7.30 21.20
C GLY A 402 -3.06 -8.21 21.53
N ALA A 403 -2.83 -9.53 21.61
CA ALA A 403 -3.75 -10.37 22.36
C ALA A 403 -3.71 -9.92 23.84
N THR A 404 -4.64 -9.04 24.19
CA THR A 404 -5.13 -8.78 25.55
C THR A 404 -6.36 -9.65 25.84
N ASP A 405 -6.51 -10.77 25.12
CA ASP A 405 -7.41 -11.82 25.55
C ASP A 405 -6.86 -12.49 26.83
N GLY A 406 -7.70 -13.27 27.51
CA GLY A 406 -7.35 -13.93 28.79
C GLY A 406 -6.15 -14.89 28.76
N LEU A 407 -5.46 -15.05 27.62
CA LEU A 407 -4.21 -15.80 27.48
C LEU A 407 -2.96 -14.91 27.61
N SER A 408 -3.12 -13.60 27.75
CA SER A 408 -2.07 -12.60 28.03
C SER A 408 -1.53 -12.64 29.48
N VAL A 409 -2.07 -13.53 30.32
CA VAL A 409 -1.70 -13.66 31.74
C VAL A 409 -0.21 -13.94 31.86
N GLY A 410 0.55 -12.92 32.29
CA GLY A 410 1.99 -12.99 32.56
C GLY A 410 2.91 -12.25 31.58
N GLN A 411 2.38 -11.58 30.54
CA GLN A 411 3.18 -10.84 29.56
C GLN A 411 2.71 -9.38 29.39
N SER A 412 2.73 -8.61 30.47
CA SER A 412 2.53 -7.16 30.41
C SER A 412 3.62 -6.51 29.52
N GLY A 413 3.22 -5.79 28.48
CA GLY A 413 4.12 -4.98 27.65
C GLY A 413 4.89 -5.71 26.54
N ARG A 414 4.37 -6.82 26.01
CA ARG A 414 4.95 -7.54 24.86
C ARG A 414 3.94 -7.67 23.71
N PHE A 415 4.41 -7.54 22.47
CA PHE A 415 3.62 -7.56 21.24
C PHE A 415 3.95 -8.84 20.46
N TYR A 416 2.96 -9.48 19.85
CA TYR A 416 3.18 -10.68 19.03
C TYR A 416 1.99 -10.88 18.09
N GLY A 417 2.21 -11.63 17.02
CA GLY A 417 1.15 -12.14 16.16
C GLY A 417 0.45 -13.33 16.79
N TYR A 418 -0.86 -13.49 16.53
CA TYR A 418 -1.68 -14.50 17.19
C TYR A 418 -2.75 -15.10 16.26
N ILE A 419 -2.94 -16.42 16.34
CA ILE A 419 -4.04 -17.14 15.67
C ILE A 419 -4.75 -18.04 16.67
N GLN A 420 -6.07 -18.19 16.55
CA GLN A 420 -6.88 -18.98 17.48
C GLN A 420 -8.09 -19.65 16.85
N ASP A 421 -8.91 -20.32 17.65
CA ASP A 421 -10.20 -20.86 17.26
C ASP A 421 -10.12 -21.77 16.03
N PHE A 422 -9.14 -22.69 16.00
CA PHE A 422 -8.90 -23.56 14.85
C PHE A 422 -10.10 -24.47 14.47
N GLY A 423 -11.07 -24.63 15.37
CA GLY A 423 -12.34 -25.33 15.11
C GLY A 423 -13.37 -24.51 14.33
N SER A 424 -13.16 -23.19 14.23
CA SER A 424 -14.01 -22.25 13.49
C SER A 424 -13.60 -22.09 12.02
N GLY A 425 -12.47 -22.68 11.62
CA GLY A 425 -12.01 -22.69 10.24
C GLY A 425 -10.51 -22.47 10.09
N TYR A 426 -10.07 -22.24 8.85
CA TYR A 426 -8.70 -21.87 8.53
C TYR A 426 -8.39 -20.47 9.06
N THR A 427 -7.29 -20.36 9.81
CA THR A 427 -6.75 -19.08 10.28
C THR A 427 -5.26 -19.03 9.95
N ALA A 428 -4.80 -17.86 9.53
CA ALA A 428 -3.41 -17.66 9.16
C ALA A 428 -2.95 -16.23 9.43
N LEU A 429 -1.66 -16.12 9.74
CA LEU A 429 -0.93 -14.88 9.79
C LEU A 429 0.24 -15.04 8.81
N GLY A 430 0.23 -14.28 7.70
CA GLY A 430 1.23 -14.37 6.64
C GLY A 430 1.80 -13.00 6.24
N GLN A 431 3.07 -12.94 5.84
CA GLN A 431 3.65 -11.77 5.21
C GLN A 431 3.99 -12.09 3.76
N GLY A 432 3.50 -11.24 2.84
CA GLY A 432 3.88 -11.30 1.44
C GLY A 432 5.31 -10.79 1.24
N VAL A 433 6.13 -11.57 0.56
CA VAL A 433 7.55 -11.28 0.28
C VAL A 433 7.87 -11.55 -1.19
N GLY A 434 8.73 -10.70 -1.75
CA GLY A 434 9.26 -10.85 -3.10
C GLY A 434 10.54 -11.68 -3.09
N LEU A 435 10.51 -12.92 -3.56
CA LEU A 435 11.66 -13.86 -3.51
C LEU A 435 12.14 -14.24 -4.91
N GLN A 436 13.45 -14.36 -5.07
CA GLN A 436 14.07 -14.81 -6.32
C GLN A 436 13.60 -16.21 -6.66
N ALA A 437 13.28 -16.48 -7.93
CA ALA A 437 12.95 -17.82 -8.40
C ALA A 437 14.11 -18.82 -8.21
N ARG A 438 13.79 -20.11 -8.04
CA ARG A 438 14.76 -21.22 -7.93
C ARG A 438 15.87 -20.97 -6.90
N THR A 439 15.49 -20.36 -5.78
CA THR A 439 16.43 -19.92 -4.75
C THR A 439 15.97 -20.43 -3.40
N THR A 440 16.90 -20.97 -2.62
CA THR A 440 16.62 -21.51 -1.29
C THR A 440 16.72 -20.42 -0.25
N TYR A 441 15.73 -20.37 0.63
CA TYR A 441 15.61 -19.44 1.75
C TYR A 441 15.41 -20.21 3.05
N ARG A 442 15.76 -19.56 4.17
CA ARG A 442 15.43 -20.04 5.52
C ARG A 442 14.53 -19.01 6.22
N TYR A 443 13.29 -19.41 6.47
CA TYR A 443 12.34 -18.70 7.31
C TYR A 443 12.47 -19.20 8.75
N ARG A 444 12.78 -18.30 9.67
CA ARG A 444 12.91 -18.57 11.10
C ARG A 444 11.89 -17.76 11.88
N ALA A 445 11.29 -18.36 12.91
CA ALA A 445 10.38 -17.64 13.80
C ALA A 445 10.38 -18.23 15.22
N ARG A 446 10.17 -17.38 16.22
CA ARG A 446 9.82 -17.82 17.58
C ARG A 446 8.32 -18.12 17.60
N VAL A 447 7.94 -19.33 17.95
CA VAL A 447 6.53 -19.77 18.00
C VAL A 447 6.20 -20.40 19.35
N GLN A 448 5.02 -20.09 19.86
CA GLN A 448 4.40 -20.72 21.02
C GLN A 448 2.98 -21.14 20.66
N THR A 449 2.52 -22.27 21.18
CA THR A 449 1.21 -22.85 20.87
C THR A 449 0.51 -23.31 22.14
N SER A 450 -0.78 -23.57 22.03
CA SER A 450 -1.57 -24.33 23.03
C SER A 450 -1.16 -25.82 23.19
N GLY A 451 -0.17 -26.31 22.43
CA GLY A 451 0.07 -27.74 22.18
C GLY A 451 -0.47 -28.18 20.81
N ALA A 452 -1.28 -27.34 20.16
CA ALA A 452 -1.68 -27.53 18.77
C ALA A 452 -0.46 -27.55 17.82
N ASN A 453 -0.55 -28.37 16.78
CA ASN A 453 0.53 -28.59 15.81
C ASN A 453 0.36 -27.67 14.60
N VAL A 454 0.65 -26.39 14.77
CA VAL A 454 0.51 -25.39 13.69
C VAL A 454 1.62 -25.52 12.66
N ARG A 455 1.39 -24.99 11.46
CA ARG A 455 2.40 -24.98 10.41
C ARG A 455 3.13 -23.64 10.42
N LEU A 456 4.44 -23.66 10.28
CA LEU A 456 5.17 -22.58 9.60
C LEU A 456 5.22 -22.95 8.13
N TYR A 457 4.88 -22.01 7.25
CA TYR A 457 4.76 -22.30 5.81
C TYR A 457 5.45 -21.26 4.94
N ALA A 458 5.73 -21.68 3.71
CA ALA A 458 6.04 -20.82 2.58
C ALA A 458 5.14 -21.21 1.41
N HIS A 459 4.38 -20.24 0.88
CA HIS A 459 3.33 -20.47 -0.11
C HIS A 459 3.51 -19.55 -1.31
N ASN A 460 3.56 -20.13 -2.51
CA ASN A 460 3.60 -19.38 -3.76
C ASN A 460 2.21 -18.82 -4.07
N GLN A 461 2.07 -17.48 -4.07
CA GLN A 461 0.78 -16.82 -4.24
C GLN A 461 0.20 -16.93 -5.66
N CYS A 462 1.01 -17.29 -6.66
CA CYS A 462 0.56 -17.39 -8.04
C CYS A 462 0.07 -18.79 -8.40
N THR A 463 0.74 -19.83 -7.90
CA THR A 463 0.32 -21.23 -8.11
C THR A 463 -0.59 -21.76 -7.01
N ASN A 464 -0.72 -21.01 -5.92
CA ASN A 464 -1.40 -21.45 -4.70
C ASN A 464 -0.78 -22.74 -4.12
N GLU A 465 0.51 -22.96 -4.34
CA GLU A 465 1.25 -24.14 -3.88
C GLU A 465 2.07 -23.81 -2.62
N THR A 466 1.99 -24.66 -1.61
CA THR A 466 2.88 -24.59 -0.46
C THR A 466 4.20 -25.29 -0.77
N VAL A 467 5.28 -24.50 -0.89
CA VAL A 467 6.62 -24.96 -1.28
C VAL A 467 7.50 -25.38 -0.08
N GLY A 468 7.04 -25.12 1.14
CA GLY A 468 7.70 -25.54 2.36
C GLY A 468 6.77 -25.52 3.56
N VAL A 469 6.92 -26.52 4.45
CA VAL A 469 6.23 -26.61 5.73
C VAL A 469 7.17 -27.18 6.78
N THR A 470 7.18 -26.57 7.97
CA THR A 470 7.60 -27.23 9.21
C THR A 470 6.48 -27.11 10.24
N HIS A 471 6.47 -27.96 11.25
CA HIS A 471 5.43 -27.94 12.26
C HIS A 471 5.97 -27.42 13.59
N ALA A 472 5.19 -26.54 14.22
CA ALA A 472 5.44 -26.02 15.54
C ALA A 472 4.37 -26.51 16.52
N SER A 473 4.82 -27.18 17.57
CA SER A 473 4.01 -27.54 18.73
C SER A 473 4.88 -27.43 19.97
N SER A 474 4.64 -26.40 20.76
CA SER A 474 5.25 -26.22 22.08
C SER A 474 4.42 -25.26 22.91
N THR A 475 4.21 -25.59 24.19
CA THR A 475 3.57 -24.68 25.16
C THR A 475 4.52 -23.60 25.66
N SER A 476 5.81 -23.68 25.33
CA SER A 476 6.81 -22.65 25.58
C SER A 476 7.27 -22.03 24.25
N TRP A 477 7.80 -20.81 24.31
CA TRP A 477 8.44 -20.21 23.13
C TRP A 477 9.62 -21.03 22.66
N ARG A 478 9.63 -21.40 21.38
CA ARG A 478 10.72 -22.12 20.71
C ARG A 478 10.99 -21.50 19.36
N ILE A 479 12.24 -21.57 18.92
CA ILE A 479 12.62 -21.19 17.57
C ILE A 479 12.36 -22.38 16.65
N TYR A 480 11.72 -22.11 15.52
CA TYR A 480 11.50 -23.06 14.45
C TYR A 480 12.09 -22.50 13.16
N ASP A 481 12.57 -23.40 12.31
CA ASP A 481 13.16 -23.08 11.02
C ASP A 481 12.44 -23.85 9.91
N LEU A 482 12.16 -23.15 8.81
CA LEU A 482 11.68 -23.68 7.56
C LEU A 482 12.67 -23.34 6.45
N THR A 483 13.30 -24.36 5.86
CA THR A 483 14.02 -24.21 4.59
C THR A 483 13.07 -24.51 3.44
N PHE A 484 13.05 -23.65 2.41
CA PHE A 484 12.25 -23.86 1.22
C PHE A 484 12.95 -23.29 -0.02
N THR A 485 12.70 -23.90 -1.17
CA THR A 485 13.21 -23.43 -2.46
C THR A 485 12.05 -22.86 -3.28
N THR A 486 12.21 -21.64 -3.75
CA THR A 486 11.21 -20.98 -4.60
C THR A 486 11.15 -21.65 -5.98
N THR A 487 9.97 -21.61 -6.61
CA THR A 487 9.74 -22.08 -7.97
C THR A 487 10.06 -20.99 -9.01
N SER A 488 9.92 -21.30 -10.30
CA SER A 488 9.97 -20.30 -11.38
C SER A 488 8.62 -19.74 -11.80
N ALA A 489 7.53 -20.04 -11.09
CA ALA A 489 6.19 -19.62 -11.51
C ALA A 489 5.95 -18.12 -11.30
N CYS A 490 6.39 -17.58 -10.15
CA CYS A 490 6.51 -16.15 -9.89
C CYS A 490 7.36 -15.93 -8.64
N SER A 491 7.55 -14.65 -8.31
CA SER A 491 8.38 -14.22 -7.20
C SER A 491 7.60 -13.81 -5.95
N ASN A 492 6.28 -13.99 -5.93
CA ASN A 492 5.44 -13.61 -4.79
C ASN A 492 5.18 -14.83 -3.90
N TYR A 493 5.68 -14.75 -2.67
CA TYR A 493 5.48 -15.77 -1.65
C TYR A 493 4.80 -15.16 -0.44
N GLU A 494 4.05 -15.98 0.28
CA GLU A 494 3.60 -15.68 1.63
C GLU A 494 4.26 -16.66 2.58
N ILE A 495 4.88 -16.12 3.61
CA ILE A 495 5.49 -16.90 4.69
C ILE A 495 4.80 -16.56 6.00
N GLY A 496 4.61 -17.54 6.87
CA GLY A 496 3.89 -17.30 8.11
C GLY A 496 3.51 -18.56 8.88
N ILE A 497 2.50 -18.42 9.75
CA ILE A 497 1.89 -19.54 10.47
C ILE A 497 0.41 -19.72 10.13
N ASP A 498 -0.05 -20.97 10.09
CA ASP A 498 -1.45 -21.29 9.83
C ASP A 498 -1.97 -22.51 10.60
N SER A 499 -3.30 -22.66 10.62
CA SER A 499 -4.03 -23.75 11.27
C SER A 499 -4.41 -24.92 10.35
N SER A 500 -3.83 -25.03 9.15
CA SER A 500 -4.27 -26.03 8.17
C SER A 500 -4.23 -27.45 8.71
N GLY A 501 -5.31 -28.18 8.51
CA GLY A 501 -5.45 -29.56 8.98
C GLY A 501 -5.76 -29.69 10.47
N LEU A 502 -5.86 -28.58 11.21
CA LEU A 502 -6.31 -28.60 12.60
C LEU A 502 -7.83 -28.44 12.68
N THR A 503 -8.45 -29.22 13.56
CA THR A 503 -9.87 -29.14 13.88
C THR A 503 -10.01 -29.14 15.40
N GLY A 504 -10.55 -28.07 15.99
CA GLY A 504 -10.78 -27.97 17.44
C GLY A 504 -10.26 -26.68 18.06
N SER A 505 -10.52 -26.46 19.34
CA SER A 505 -10.06 -25.26 20.05
C SER A 505 -8.54 -25.30 20.23
N GLY A 506 -7.84 -24.28 19.75
CA GLY A 506 -6.39 -24.16 19.86
C GLY A 506 -5.94 -22.76 19.47
N TRP A 507 -4.71 -22.43 19.84
CA TRP A 507 -4.07 -21.16 19.51
C TRP A 507 -2.57 -21.30 19.26
N ALA A 508 -2.00 -20.32 18.54
CA ALA A 508 -0.57 -20.13 18.35
C ALA A 508 -0.18 -18.65 18.28
N ARG A 509 1.09 -18.38 18.61
CA ARG A 509 1.72 -17.06 18.64
C ARG A 509 3.02 -17.11 17.88
N ILE A 510 3.35 -16.00 17.22
CA ILE A 510 4.58 -15.84 16.45
C ILE A 510 5.23 -14.50 16.76
N ASP A 511 6.56 -14.52 16.85
CA ASP A 511 7.41 -13.37 17.14
C ASP A 511 8.84 -13.62 16.61
N ASP A 512 9.71 -12.61 16.67
CA ASP A 512 11.12 -12.64 16.23
C ASP A 512 11.32 -13.28 14.83
N VAL A 513 10.62 -12.75 13.82
CA VAL A 513 10.56 -13.37 12.50
C VAL A 513 11.71 -12.90 11.61
N GLU A 514 12.46 -13.87 11.09
CA GLU A 514 13.58 -13.64 10.21
C GLU A 514 13.40 -14.40 8.90
N LEU A 515 13.70 -13.75 7.78
CA LEU A 515 13.90 -14.40 6.50
C LEU A 515 15.33 -14.17 6.06
N HIS A 516 16.14 -15.22 6.10
CA HIS A 516 17.52 -15.14 5.67
C HIS A 516 17.57 -15.21 4.15
N GLY A 517 18.13 -14.14 3.56
CA GLY A 517 18.21 -13.90 2.13
C GLY A 517 18.97 -14.96 1.34
N PRO A 518 19.04 -14.79 0.01
CA PRO A 518 19.52 -15.82 -0.89
C PRO A 518 21.04 -15.95 -0.76
N ARG A 519 21.45 -16.81 0.15
CA ARG A 519 22.77 -17.40 0.11
C ARG A 519 22.69 -18.57 -0.86
N ILE A 520 23.45 -18.46 -1.94
CA ILE A 520 23.68 -19.57 -2.85
C ILE A 520 24.54 -20.55 -2.07
N ASP A 521 23.90 -21.57 -1.54
CA ASP A 521 24.52 -22.64 -0.78
C ASP A 521 25.56 -23.40 -1.61
N ASP A 522 26.55 -24.01 -0.97
CA ASP A 522 27.58 -24.80 -1.66
C ASP A 522 26.99 -25.97 -2.48
N SER A 523 25.80 -26.45 -2.11
CA SER A 523 25.07 -27.49 -2.85
C SER A 523 24.19 -26.97 -3.99
N ASP A 524 24.05 -25.65 -4.15
CA ASP A 524 23.14 -25.04 -5.11
C ASP A 524 23.61 -25.26 -6.58
N PRO A 525 22.70 -25.63 -7.50
CA PRO A 525 23.05 -25.91 -8.89
C PRO A 525 23.55 -24.69 -9.68
N ARG A 526 23.42 -23.46 -9.13
CA ARG A 526 24.02 -22.25 -9.72
C ARG A 526 25.54 -22.21 -9.58
N ILE A 527 26.13 -23.08 -8.76
CA ILE A 527 27.57 -23.24 -8.64
C ILE A 527 28.03 -24.36 -9.58
N ALA A 528 28.68 -23.96 -10.68
CA ALA A 528 29.31 -24.89 -11.60
C ALA A 528 30.73 -25.22 -11.14
N TYR A 529 30.88 -26.37 -10.49
CA TYR A 529 32.18 -26.90 -10.07
C TYR A 529 32.89 -27.63 -11.22
N ALA A 530 34.20 -27.38 -11.35
CA ALA A 530 35.11 -28.17 -12.17
C ALA A 530 36.33 -28.57 -11.31
N GLY A 531 36.69 -29.85 -11.33
CA GLY A 531 37.62 -30.45 -10.37
C GLY A 531 36.91 -31.49 -9.50
N ASN A 532 37.51 -31.86 -8.38
CA ASN A 532 37.02 -32.88 -7.46
C ASN A 532 36.60 -32.23 -6.12
N TRP A 533 35.76 -31.19 -6.20
CA TRP A 533 35.21 -30.51 -5.02
C TRP A 533 34.46 -31.52 -4.15
N LEU A 534 34.94 -31.70 -2.92
CA LEU A 534 34.33 -32.58 -1.94
C LEU A 534 33.49 -31.76 -0.97
N ARG A 535 32.30 -32.28 -0.65
CA ARG A 535 31.37 -31.66 0.31
C ARG A 535 31.61 -32.22 1.70
N PHE A 536 31.79 -31.33 2.67
CA PHE A 536 32.08 -31.67 4.06
C PHE A 536 30.92 -31.21 4.96
N PRO A 537 30.41 -32.07 5.85
CA PRO A 537 29.36 -31.68 6.78
C PRO A 537 29.93 -30.98 8.03
N ASP A 538 29.42 -29.80 8.36
CA ASP A 538 29.61 -29.11 9.63
C ASP A 538 28.33 -28.30 9.96
N PRO A 539 27.62 -28.57 11.07
CA PRO A 539 26.40 -27.84 11.44
C PRO A 539 26.56 -26.31 11.59
N SER A 540 27.80 -25.83 11.67
CA SER A 540 28.14 -24.41 11.76
C SER A 540 28.17 -23.70 10.40
N ASP A 541 28.26 -24.46 9.30
CA ASP A 541 28.19 -23.95 7.93
C ASP A 541 26.76 -23.54 7.55
N PHE A 542 26.63 -22.72 6.51
CA PHE A 542 25.34 -22.46 5.90
C PHE A 542 24.77 -23.78 5.34
N PHE A 543 23.53 -24.10 5.74
CA PHE A 543 22.89 -25.42 5.54
C PHE A 543 23.70 -26.68 5.91
N GLY A 544 24.70 -26.52 6.77
CA GLY A 544 25.38 -27.65 7.40
C GLY A 544 26.44 -28.32 6.52
N THR A 545 26.78 -27.75 5.37
CA THR A 545 27.85 -28.24 4.50
C THR A 545 28.68 -27.10 3.89
N HIS A 546 29.93 -27.40 3.54
CA HIS A 546 30.71 -26.60 2.62
C HIS A 546 31.46 -27.50 1.63
N SER A 547 31.79 -26.96 0.46
CA SER A 547 32.55 -27.64 -0.59
C SER A 547 34.00 -27.17 -0.56
N SER A 548 34.96 -28.08 -0.55
CA SER A 548 36.39 -27.76 -0.55
C SER A 548 37.18 -28.53 -1.61
N GLU A 549 38.24 -27.90 -2.12
CA GLU A 549 39.16 -28.46 -3.12
C GLU A 549 40.56 -27.85 -2.96
N GLN A 550 41.61 -28.57 -3.38
CA GLN A 550 43.01 -28.16 -3.28
C GLN A 550 43.80 -28.31 -4.60
N THR A 551 43.22 -28.94 -5.63
CA THR A 551 43.91 -29.17 -6.91
C THR A 551 43.97 -27.87 -7.72
N ALA A 552 45.17 -27.51 -8.18
CA ALA A 552 45.38 -26.33 -9.02
C ALA A 552 44.43 -26.34 -10.24
N ASN A 553 43.89 -25.17 -10.58
CA ASN A 553 42.96 -24.92 -11.67
C ASN A 553 41.55 -25.49 -11.50
N ALA A 554 41.21 -26.13 -10.38
CA ALA A 554 39.81 -26.41 -10.08
C ALA A 554 39.03 -25.10 -9.93
N THR A 555 37.80 -25.04 -10.46
CA THR A 555 36.98 -23.82 -10.44
C THR A 555 35.62 -24.06 -9.80
N ALA A 556 35.04 -23.00 -9.29
CA ALA A 556 33.63 -22.89 -8.96
C ALA A 556 33.11 -21.57 -9.55
N ASN A 557 32.19 -21.66 -10.51
CA ASN A 557 31.58 -20.49 -11.13
C ASN A 557 30.16 -20.32 -10.60
N VAL A 558 29.92 -19.24 -9.86
CA VAL A 558 28.64 -18.93 -9.22
C VAL A 558 27.89 -17.92 -10.05
N THR A 559 26.73 -18.30 -10.59
CA THR A 559 25.86 -17.39 -11.34
C THR A 559 24.84 -16.74 -10.42
N PHE A 560 24.76 -15.40 -10.42
CA PHE A 560 23.81 -14.65 -9.57
C PHE A 560 23.20 -13.45 -10.30
N PHE A 561 22.06 -12.96 -9.81
CA PHE A 561 21.45 -11.70 -10.25
C PHE A 561 21.39 -10.74 -9.06
N GLY A 562 21.88 -9.51 -9.22
CA GLY A 562 21.82 -8.48 -8.18
C GLY A 562 22.94 -7.45 -8.30
N THR A 563 23.06 -6.56 -7.31
CA THR A 563 24.06 -5.48 -7.32
C THR A 563 25.27 -5.76 -6.42
N ARG A 564 25.32 -6.88 -5.69
CA ARG A 564 26.50 -7.29 -4.91
C ARG A 564 26.45 -8.77 -4.54
N ALA A 565 27.61 -9.43 -4.49
CA ALA A 565 27.78 -10.78 -3.96
C ALA A 565 28.98 -10.87 -3.01
N ILE A 566 28.84 -11.64 -1.94
CA ILE A 566 29.89 -11.92 -0.95
C ILE A 566 30.11 -13.42 -0.88
N TRP A 567 31.28 -13.88 -1.30
CA TRP A 567 31.71 -15.27 -1.15
C TRP A 567 32.09 -15.54 0.31
N ARG A 568 31.51 -16.59 0.88
CA ARG A 568 31.71 -17.04 2.25
C ARG A 568 32.20 -18.48 2.28
N GLY A 569 33.01 -18.79 3.27
CA GLY A 569 33.65 -20.09 3.43
C GLY A 569 34.52 -20.18 4.66
N LEU A 570 35.25 -21.28 4.76
CA LEU A 570 36.24 -21.53 5.78
C LEU A 570 37.53 -20.74 5.52
N LYS A 571 38.05 -20.06 6.54
CA LYS A 571 39.47 -19.71 6.67
C LYS A 571 40.14 -20.63 7.67
N GLY A 572 41.44 -20.88 7.55
CA GLY A 572 42.12 -21.80 8.46
C GLY A 572 43.59 -22.08 8.16
N PRO A 573 44.25 -22.84 9.04
CA PRO A 573 45.69 -23.08 9.00
C PRO A 573 46.16 -23.98 7.86
N ASN A 574 45.25 -24.57 7.08
CA ASN A 574 45.52 -25.43 5.93
C ASN A 574 44.90 -24.89 4.62
N MET A 575 44.46 -23.62 4.62
CA MET A 575 43.80 -22.99 3.47
C MET A 575 44.80 -22.33 2.52
N GLY A 576 44.45 -22.29 1.23
CA GLY A 576 45.29 -21.82 0.14
C GLY A 576 44.88 -20.50 -0.48
N TYR A 577 45.52 -20.21 -1.61
CA TYR A 577 45.18 -19.08 -2.45
C TYR A 577 44.08 -19.43 -3.45
N ALA A 578 43.12 -18.50 -3.59
CA ALA A 578 42.08 -18.57 -4.59
C ALA A 578 42.13 -17.35 -5.48
N ASP A 579 42.20 -17.57 -6.79
CA ASP A 579 42.04 -16.50 -7.76
C ASP A 579 40.54 -16.23 -7.96
N VAL A 580 40.18 -14.96 -8.11
CA VAL A 580 38.79 -14.51 -8.28
C VAL A 580 38.60 -13.78 -9.62
N TRP A 581 37.53 -14.13 -10.33
CA TRP A 581 37.04 -13.43 -11.51
C TRP A 581 35.61 -12.96 -11.26
N LEU A 582 35.29 -11.80 -11.80
CA LEU A 582 33.91 -11.31 -11.86
C LEU A 582 33.60 -10.94 -13.30
N ASP A 583 32.59 -11.58 -13.87
CA ASP A 583 32.16 -11.42 -15.26
C ASP A 583 33.29 -11.62 -16.27
N GLY A 584 34.13 -12.64 -16.02
CA GLY A 584 35.29 -12.96 -16.84
C GLY A 584 36.52 -12.07 -16.61
N VAL A 585 36.42 -11.02 -15.78
CA VAL A 585 37.53 -10.11 -15.46
C VAL A 585 38.20 -10.56 -14.18
N PHE A 586 39.51 -10.80 -14.22
CA PHE A 586 40.30 -11.14 -13.04
C PHE A 586 40.30 -9.98 -12.03
N ARG A 587 39.99 -10.28 -10.76
CA ARG A 587 39.88 -9.30 -9.67
C ARG A 587 40.99 -9.40 -8.63
N GLY A 588 41.73 -10.50 -8.62
CA GLY A 588 42.86 -10.69 -7.71
C GLY A 588 42.88 -12.08 -7.11
N THR A 589 43.85 -12.29 -6.21
CA THR A 589 44.05 -13.53 -5.46
C THR A 589 43.76 -13.29 -3.99
N VAL A 590 42.99 -14.18 -3.38
CA VAL A 590 42.58 -14.15 -1.97
C VAL A 590 43.38 -15.18 -1.19
N ASP A 591 43.96 -14.78 -0.08
CA ASP A 591 44.56 -15.68 0.91
C ASP A 591 43.52 -16.11 1.94
N LEU A 592 43.22 -17.41 1.98
CA LEU A 592 42.27 -17.99 2.93
C LEU A 592 42.95 -18.43 4.24
N TYR A 593 44.28 -18.29 4.36
CA TYR A 593 45.01 -18.64 5.56
C TYR A 593 44.66 -17.74 6.76
N THR A 594 44.41 -18.38 7.89
CA THR A 594 44.44 -17.78 9.23
C THR A 594 45.04 -18.79 10.22
N PRO A 595 45.67 -18.36 11.34
CA PRO A 595 46.25 -19.29 12.32
C PRO A 595 45.22 -20.21 13.01
N GLY A 596 43.93 -19.83 13.01
CA GLY A 596 42.82 -20.64 13.51
C GLY A 596 41.68 -20.68 12.50
N TYR A 597 40.77 -21.63 12.67
CA TYR A 597 39.61 -21.77 11.79
C TYR A 597 38.58 -20.65 12.02
N GLY A 598 38.05 -20.12 10.91
CA GLY A 598 36.90 -19.22 10.89
C GLY A 598 35.87 -19.74 9.91
N ILE A 599 34.71 -20.17 10.40
CA ILE A 599 33.59 -20.71 9.62
C ILE A 599 32.67 -19.55 9.18
N ASP A 600 31.98 -19.69 8.05
CA ASP A 600 31.15 -18.63 7.41
C ASP A 600 31.88 -17.28 7.29
N SER A 601 33.19 -17.31 7.06
CA SER A 601 34.03 -16.12 6.93
C SER A 601 33.76 -15.42 5.60
N SER A 602 33.69 -14.09 5.60
CA SER A 602 33.71 -13.32 4.34
C SER A 602 35.09 -13.47 3.69
N LEU A 603 35.13 -14.15 2.55
CA LEU A 603 36.36 -14.44 1.81
C LEU A 603 36.63 -13.36 0.76
N TRP A 604 35.59 -12.94 0.05
CA TRP A 604 35.69 -11.89 -0.97
C TRP A 604 34.34 -11.22 -1.24
N ASP A 605 34.39 -9.95 -1.63
CA ASP A 605 33.22 -9.09 -1.88
C ASP A 605 33.34 -8.44 -3.26
N THR A 606 32.30 -8.53 -4.08
CA THR A 606 32.26 -7.90 -5.41
C THR A 606 32.34 -6.37 -5.34
N GLY A 607 31.97 -5.77 -4.20
CA GLY A 607 31.55 -4.39 -4.15
C GLY A 607 30.22 -4.18 -4.89
N THR A 608 29.86 -2.93 -5.14
CA THR A 608 28.64 -2.57 -5.86
C THR A 608 28.79 -2.80 -7.36
N LEU A 609 27.79 -3.45 -7.95
CA LEU A 609 27.63 -3.78 -9.36
C LEU A 609 26.39 -3.09 -9.92
N ALA A 610 26.29 -3.01 -11.25
CA ALA A 610 25.03 -2.68 -11.90
C ALA A 610 24.00 -3.79 -11.63
N SER A 611 22.71 -3.47 -11.53
CA SER A 611 21.67 -4.51 -11.40
C SER A 611 21.66 -5.36 -12.68
N GLY A 612 21.84 -6.67 -12.53
CA GLY A 612 21.97 -7.57 -13.68
C GLY A 612 22.44 -8.96 -13.29
N TRP A 613 22.61 -9.82 -14.31
CA TRP A 613 23.22 -11.14 -14.16
C TRP A 613 24.74 -11.02 -14.16
N HIS A 614 25.36 -11.74 -13.22
CA HIS A 614 26.80 -11.77 -12.99
C HIS A 614 27.30 -13.21 -12.77
N VAL A 615 28.60 -13.40 -12.99
CA VAL A 615 29.30 -14.66 -12.70
C VAL A 615 30.52 -14.37 -11.82
N LEU A 616 30.51 -14.92 -10.61
CA LEU A 616 31.66 -14.97 -9.71
C LEU A 616 32.43 -16.27 -9.94
N GLY A 617 33.62 -16.18 -10.54
CA GLY A 617 34.51 -17.31 -10.73
C GLY A 617 35.55 -17.39 -9.61
N ILE A 618 35.67 -18.56 -8.99
CA ILE A 618 36.68 -18.87 -7.98
C ILE A 618 37.56 -19.99 -8.55
N ARG A 619 38.89 -19.83 -8.56
CA ARG A 619 39.82 -20.87 -9.00
C ARG A 619 40.86 -21.16 -7.93
N VAL A 620 41.05 -22.44 -7.65
CA VAL A 620 42.10 -22.93 -6.76
C VAL A 620 43.46 -22.71 -7.43
N GLN A 621 44.36 -21.97 -6.77
CA GLN A 621 45.67 -21.68 -7.36
C GLN A 621 46.62 -22.88 -7.29
N GLY A 622 46.42 -23.79 -6.32
CA GLY A 622 47.38 -24.86 -6.03
C GLY A 622 48.57 -24.41 -5.19
N ALA A 623 48.55 -23.18 -4.68
CA ALA A 623 49.59 -22.58 -3.85
C ALA A 623 48.97 -22.00 -2.57
N HIS A 624 49.80 -21.71 -1.57
CA HIS A 624 49.35 -21.24 -0.27
C HIS A 624 50.39 -20.35 0.42
N ASN A 625 49.94 -19.66 1.46
CA ASN A 625 50.81 -18.92 2.38
C ASN A 625 51.87 -19.85 2.98
N PRO A 626 53.16 -19.45 3.12
CA PRO A 626 54.18 -20.27 3.76
C PRO A 626 53.86 -20.72 5.20
N LEU A 627 52.97 -20.00 5.88
CA LEU A 627 52.47 -20.35 7.21
C LEU A 627 51.32 -21.37 7.18
N SER A 628 50.73 -21.62 6.02
CA SER A 628 49.65 -22.60 5.83
C SER A 628 50.21 -24.00 5.61
N ALA A 629 49.55 -24.99 6.19
CA ALA A 629 49.86 -26.42 6.06
C ALA A 629 49.25 -27.08 4.81
N GLY A 630 48.50 -26.33 4.00
CA GLY A 630 47.82 -26.83 2.81
C GLY A 630 47.27 -25.71 1.95
N ASN A 631 46.60 -26.09 0.86
CA ASN A 631 46.09 -25.16 -0.14
C ASN A 631 44.61 -25.32 -0.44
N TYR A 632 43.82 -25.73 0.55
CA TYR A 632 42.37 -25.87 0.39
C TYR A 632 41.70 -24.52 0.13
N VAL A 633 40.76 -24.51 -0.79
CA VAL A 633 39.82 -23.43 -1.02
C VAL A 633 38.43 -23.97 -0.74
N SER A 634 37.63 -23.21 0.01
CA SER A 634 36.31 -23.60 0.46
C SER A 634 35.23 -22.66 -0.07
N ILE A 635 34.04 -23.21 -0.28
CA ILE A 635 32.83 -22.46 -0.57
C ILE A 635 31.76 -23.01 0.35
N ASP A 636 31.28 -22.17 1.25
CA ASP A 636 30.12 -22.44 2.12
C ASP A 636 28.88 -21.82 1.48
N SER A 637 28.94 -20.52 1.17
CA SER A 637 27.85 -19.87 0.46
C SER A 637 28.28 -18.61 -0.29
N VAL A 638 27.40 -18.09 -1.16
CA VAL A 638 27.52 -16.75 -1.74
C VAL A 638 26.28 -15.94 -1.37
N ALA A 639 26.44 -14.94 -0.51
CA ALA A 639 25.37 -14.03 -0.12
C ALA A 639 25.17 -12.95 -1.19
N VAL A 640 23.96 -12.84 -1.76
CA VAL A 640 23.64 -11.90 -2.84
C VAL A 640 22.67 -10.81 -2.34
N SER A 641 22.86 -9.57 -2.78
CA SER A 641 22.04 -8.42 -2.38
C SER A 641 21.80 -7.41 -3.51
N GLY A 642 20.77 -6.58 -3.31
CA GLY A 642 20.41 -5.42 -4.12
C GLY A 642 19.76 -5.79 -5.46
N TYR A 643 18.55 -5.28 -5.64
CA TYR A 643 17.71 -5.44 -6.83
C TYR A 643 17.53 -4.09 -7.50
#